data_AF-A0A8S3UC41-F1
#
_entry.id   AF-A0A8S3UC41-F1
#
_cell.length_a   1.000
_cell.length_b   1.000
_cell.length_c   1.000
_cell.angle_alpha   90.00
_cell.angle_beta   90.00
_cell.angle_gamma   90.00
#
_symmetry.space_group_name_H-M   'P 1'
#
loop_
_entity.id
_entity.type
_entity.pdbx_description
1 polymer ?
#
loop_
_entity_poly.entity_id
_entity_poly.type
_entity_poly.pdbx_seq_one_letter_code
_entity_poly.pdbx_strand_id
1 'polypeptide(L)'
;MHALRMLNLCKILHGKLVSDVISDHDLPLASNSNPPDHSFLQCSVQLSGYSKLNEINFDKEDQASGNTDNSHNFLKRKYNVKSISTNIFSSERCVVALNGIIDSLLRVQNVKNEIDAIYDTLINTLHDEMSEHILYKDIRSSTRKVKNRGKPYWNNELKNLFKRACKAEKNYLRFKGDHRRKLTLKMEFKTARKTFDKILRQEERKFTKERREKIQTLNTSNPKEFWNEIKKLGPGRKNTIIDNVVMDDGTYSNDPNVIRERWKEEYSELFSENTTNVDNEFMERIKALNSQWELEFEQLRVNVDDNESQHISSMNDEITIEETKRAIRKAKNEKAVGLDNIPNEIIKNDKLLTVLHRLFNTCFTHGIVPEYWAKSIIHPLLKKGKDYRDPLGYRCISLISTIAKTYSNILNTRLLEYLEDNSLLSEEQNGFRKLRSCLDHIYSLCTILRNRKLANKDTFLCFIDFQKAFDSVDHNLLFHKLLSIGIHGNMYKAIKSTYEKLQAAVRLNGSLTDWFSVEAGVRQGDNLAPTLFAVFVDDLVTEINRIGKGINIGTDSLSCLLYADDIVLISDTVDGLQSLLHCVTDWSKTWRLKVNTDKTKIMHVRKASKPKNDYEFQLNNMTLETVSKYRYLGLVITENLDYKETTNELVSSGSRSLGSLVSKYYAMDGMDFDTYTKIFDSTVLPILEYGSGVWGNKRYDSLERLQYRAIRTFLGVSLTTPIPAITGDMGWYPVHHRIQVNIVRLYCRLVKLPDTRICRKVFVWDQNISTRYRDTCGSITQRNCLIHADSAMYFF
;
A
#
# COMPACT_ATOMS: atom_id res chain seq x y z
N MET A 1 -3.08 -25.79 17.21
CA MET A 1 -2.54 -25.89 15.83
C MET A 1 -1.23 -25.13 15.60
N HIS A 2 -1.11 -23.84 15.98
CA HIS A 2 0.16 -23.10 15.90
C HIS A 2 1.25 -23.68 16.84
N ALA A 3 0.88 -24.07 18.07
CA ALA A 3 1.78 -24.75 19.01
C ALA A 3 2.30 -26.11 18.47
N LEU A 4 1.44 -26.91 17.84
CA LEU A 4 1.81 -28.18 17.20
C LEU A 4 2.76 -28.02 16.00
N ARG A 5 2.58 -26.95 15.20
CA ARG A 5 3.52 -26.61 14.12
C ARG A 5 4.87 -26.11 14.66
N MET A 6 4.87 -25.46 15.83
CA MET A 6 6.09 -25.02 16.53
C MET A 6 6.86 -26.20 17.14
N LEU A 7 6.16 -27.15 17.78
CA LEU A 7 6.73 -28.40 18.32
C LEU A 7 7.41 -29.23 17.23
N ASN A 8 6.80 -29.37 16.05
CA ASN A 8 7.41 -30.08 14.94
C ASN A 8 8.65 -29.35 14.37
N LEU A 9 8.67 -28.01 14.41
CA LEU A 9 9.86 -27.24 14.05
C LEU A 9 10.99 -27.42 15.07
N CYS A 10 10.66 -27.46 16.36
CA CYS A 10 11.61 -27.67 17.45
C CYS A 10 12.25 -29.06 17.40
N LYS A 11 11.47 -30.12 17.07
CA LYS A 11 12.01 -31.48 16.87
C LYS A 11 13.04 -31.57 15.74
N ILE A 12 12.83 -30.82 14.64
CA ILE A 12 13.79 -30.76 13.52
C ILE A 12 15.08 -30.03 13.92
N LEU A 13 14.97 -29.01 14.78
CA LEU A 13 16.12 -28.29 15.33
C LEU A 13 16.90 -29.16 16.33
N HIS A 14 16.21 -29.90 17.20
CA HIS A 14 16.82 -30.76 18.21
C HIS A 14 17.62 -31.92 17.61
N GLY A 15 17.13 -32.54 16.52
CA GLY A 15 17.85 -33.63 15.83
C GLY A 15 19.13 -33.21 15.09
N LYS A 16 19.34 -31.90 14.87
CA LYS A 16 20.55 -31.35 14.23
C LYS A 16 21.51 -30.66 15.19
N LEU A 17 21.08 -30.36 16.41
CA LEU A 17 21.86 -29.58 17.39
C LEU A 17 22.40 -30.43 18.56
N VAL A 18 21.89 -31.65 18.77
CA VAL A 18 22.36 -32.55 19.85
C VAL A 18 23.74 -33.15 19.61
N SER A 19 24.37 -32.93 18.45
CA SER A 19 25.79 -33.29 18.25
C SER A 19 26.76 -32.33 18.94
N ASP A 20 26.33 -31.14 19.36
CA ASP A 20 27.24 -30.10 19.81
C ASP A 20 26.72 -29.41 21.08
N VAL A 21 27.36 -29.74 22.21
CA VAL A 21 27.43 -28.98 23.47
C VAL A 21 26.30 -29.21 24.49
N ILE A 22 26.62 -30.05 25.50
CA ILE A 22 25.98 -30.10 26.83
C ILE A 22 27.02 -29.63 27.86
N SER A 23 26.65 -28.72 28.77
CA SER A 23 26.84 -28.84 30.23
C SER A 23 26.52 -27.55 31.00
N ASP A 24 25.69 -27.71 32.03
CA ASP A 24 25.65 -27.07 33.36
C ASP A 24 25.59 -25.52 33.44
N HIS A 25 24.74 -24.85 34.24
CA HIS A 25 24.39 -25.06 35.65
C HIS A 25 23.26 -24.07 36.06
N ASP A 26 22.82 -24.17 37.31
CA ASP A 26 21.45 -23.95 37.80
C ASP A 26 21.42 -22.99 39.02
N LEU A 27 20.22 -22.46 39.36
CA LEU A 27 19.74 -21.89 40.66
C LEU A 27 20.09 -20.41 41.06
N PRO A 28 19.39 -19.79 42.06
CA PRO A 28 17.94 -19.74 42.37
C PRO A 28 17.40 -18.35 42.80
N LEU A 29 16.07 -18.26 42.94
CA LEU A 29 15.24 -17.15 43.45
C LEU A 29 15.25 -17.02 44.99
N ALA A 30 15.02 -15.80 45.50
CA ALA A 30 14.66 -15.54 46.90
C ALA A 30 13.50 -14.53 47.01
N SER A 31 12.58 -14.81 47.95
CA SER A 31 11.29 -14.17 48.23
C SER A 31 11.31 -13.36 49.53
N ASN A 32 10.15 -12.73 49.84
CA ASN A 32 9.72 -12.06 51.10
C ASN A 32 9.87 -10.51 51.09
N SER A 33 8.95 -9.68 51.59
CA SER A 33 7.68 -9.84 52.31
C SER A 33 6.99 -8.46 52.49
N ASN A 34 5.66 -8.45 52.41
CA ASN A 34 4.60 -7.67 53.08
C ASN A 34 4.55 -6.10 53.13
N PRO A 35 3.31 -5.54 53.16
CA PRO A 35 2.99 -4.13 52.90
C PRO A 35 2.67 -3.32 54.18
N PRO A 36 2.41 -2.00 54.07
CA PRO A 36 1.40 -1.38 54.92
C PRO A 36 0.40 -0.48 54.17
N ASP A 37 -0.86 -0.71 54.50
CA ASP A 37 -1.95 0.20 54.87
C ASP A 37 -2.24 1.53 54.14
N HIS A 38 -3.40 1.49 53.49
CA HIS A 38 -4.53 2.44 53.50
C HIS A 38 -4.36 3.84 54.13
N SER A 39 -4.61 4.86 53.31
CA SER A 39 -5.51 5.96 53.70
C SER A 39 -6.20 6.58 52.48
N PHE A 40 -7.52 6.62 52.56
CA PHE A 40 -8.48 7.20 51.63
C PHE A 40 -8.30 8.71 51.45
N LEU A 41 -8.51 9.21 50.23
CA LEU A 41 -9.07 10.55 49.99
C LEU A 41 -9.93 10.52 48.73
N GLN A 42 -11.26 10.56 48.95
CA GLN A 42 -12.26 10.89 47.94
C GLN A 42 -12.02 12.32 47.44
N CYS A 43 -12.10 12.53 46.12
CA CYS A 43 -12.46 13.84 45.61
C CYS A 43 -13.42 13.73 44.43
N SER A 44 -14.50 14.47 44.58
CA SER A 44 -15.74 14.49 43.83
C SER A 44 -15.62 15.12 42.45
N VAL A 45 -16.30 14.49 41.50
CA VAL A 45 -16.51 14.94 40.11
C VAL A 45 -17.39 16.19 40.08
N GLN A 46 -16.89 17.28 39.50
CA GLN A 46 -17.72 18.40 39.03
C GLN A 46 -17.83 18.35 37.50
N LEU A 47 -19.03 18.06 37.01
CA LEU A 47 -19.43 18.20 35.61
C LEU A 47 -20.05 19.59 35.42
N SER A 48 -19.41 20.47 34.65
CA SER A 48 -20.07 21.64 34.07
C SER A 48 -19.49 21.97 32.69
N GLY A 49 -20.38 22.36 31.77
CA GLY A 49 -20.01 23.09 30.56
C GLY A 49 -20.25 22.38 29.23
N TYR A 50 -21.51 22.31 28.76
CA TYR A 50 -21.80 22.29 27.33
C TYR A 50 -23.09 23.08 27.04
N SER A 51 -22.91 24.31 26.56
CA SER A 51 -23.95 25.12 25.92
C SER A 51 -23.32 25.80 24.71
N LYS A 52 -23.66 25.33 23.50
CA LYS A 52 -23.68 26.06 22.22
C LYS A 52 -24.02 25.10 21.08
N LEU A 53 -25.32 24.92 20.83
CA LEU A 53 -25.85 24.45 19.55
C LEU A 53 -27.21 25.13 19.37
N ASN A 54 -27.21 26.27 18.68
CA ASN A 54 -28.40 26.91 18.18
C ASN A 54 -28.24 27.17 16.68
N GLU A 55 -29.39 27.11 16.02
CA GLU A 55 -29.70 27.58 14.66
C GLU A 55 -29.41 26.64 13.48
N ILE A 56 -30.44 25.86 13.12
CA ILE A 56 -30.66 25.36 11.76
C ILE A 56 -32.05 25.85 11.35
N ASN A 57 -32.09 26.88 10.50
CA ASN A 57 -33.29 27.30 9.79
C ASN A 57 -33.60 26.30 8.67
N PHE A 58 -34.85 25.88 8.61
CA PHE A 58 -35.47 25.22 7.47
C PHE A 58 -36.18 26.28 6.62
N ASP A 59 -36.30 25.99 5.33
CA ASP A 59 -37.09 26.67 4.29
C ASP A 59 -36.34 27.68 3.41
N LYS A 60 -36.12 27.25 2.16
CA LYS A 60 -36.32 28.01 0.91
C LYS A 60 -36.14 27.03 -0.26
N GLU A 61 -37.26 26.72 -0.91
CA GLU A 61 -37.32 26.15 -2.26
C GLU A 61 -37.04 27.27 -3.27
N ASP A 62 -36.23 26.99 -4.30
CA ASP A 62 -36.19 27.80 -5.51
C ASP A 62 -36.08 26.90 -6.73
N GLN A 63 -36.97 27.16 -7.69
CA GLN A 63 -37.08 26.58 -9.01
C GLN A 63 -36.03 27.18 -9.96
N ALA A 64 -35.43 26.36 -10.82
CA ALA A 64 -34.94 26.82 -12.14
C ALA A 64 -34.71 25.63 -13.09
N SER A 65 -35.25 25.81 -14.29
CA SER A 65 -35.00 25.19 -15.61
C SER A 65 -33.59 24.61 -15.82
N GLY A 66 -33.38 23.49 -16.52
CA GLY A 66 -33.99 23.09 -17.78
C GLY A 66 -33.01 23.34 -18.93
N ASN A 67 -32.08 22.42 -19.18
CA ASN A 67 -31.60 22.10 -20.53
C ASN A 67 -30.81 20.79 -20.54
N THR A 68 -31.08 20.00 -21.58
CA THR A 68 -30.74 18.60 -21.77
C THR A 68 -29.44 18.42 -22.55
N ASP A 69 -28.52 17.62 -22.01
CA ASP A 69 -27.52 16.92 -22.80
C ASP A 69 -27.32 15.50 -22.23
N ASN A 70 -27.80 14.50 -22.96
CA ASN A 70 -27.99 13.13 -22.45
C ASN A 70 -26.74 12.23 -22.54
N SER A 71 -25.62 12.72 -23.06
CA SER A 71 -24.36 11.96 -23.18
C SER A 71 -23.52 11.94 -21.89
N HIS A 72 -23.75 12.85 -20.95
CA HIS A 72 -22.97 12.96 -19.70
C HIS A 72 -23.56 12.22 -18.48
N ASN A 73 -24.70 11.52 -18.63
CA ASN A 73 -25.40 10.92 -17.50
C ASN A 73 -24.85 9.56 -17.00
N PHE A 74 -23.98 8.89 -17.77
CA PHE A 74 -23.42 7.58 -17.39
C PHE A 74 -22.36 7.67 -16.28
N LEU A 75 -21.64 8.80 -16.18
CA LEU A 75 -20.58 9.00 -15.16
C LEU A 75 -21.09 9.04 -13.72
N LYS A 76 -22.41 9.16 -13.50
CA LYS A 76 -23.00 9.28 -12.17
C LYS A 76 -23.57 7.98 -11.60
N ARG A 77 -23.72 6.90 -12.38
CA ARG A 77 -24.42 5.67 -11.94
C ARG A 77 -23.43 4.53 -11.63
N LYS A 78 -23.46 3.99 -10.40
CA LYS A 78 -22.64 2.85 -9.96
C LYS A 78 -23.52 1.64 -9.79
N TYR A 79 -23.25 0.55 -10.50
CA TYR A 79 -23.97 -0.71 -10.36
C TYR A 79 -23.84 -1.31 -8.95
N ASN A 80 -24.90 -1.97 -8.48
CA ASN A 80 -24.84 -2.78 -7.27
C ASN A 80 -24.23 -4.15 -7.57
N VAL A 81 -22.90 -4.19 -7.70
CA VAL A 81 -22.11 -5.42 -7.95
C VAL A 81 -22.33 -6.57 -6.97
N LYS A 82 -23.00 -6.35 -5.83
CA LYS A 82 -23.33 -7.42 -4.86
C LYS A 82 -24.56 -8.26 -5.26
N SER A 83 -25.35 -7.82 -6.24
CA SER A 83 -26.58 -8.49 -6.67
C SER A 83 -26.46 -9.14 -8.05
N ILE A 84 -25.23 -9.38 -8.55
CA ILE A 84 -25.02 -9.96 -9.87
C ILE A 84 -25.39 -11.46 -9.83
N SER A 85 -26.40 -11.84 -10.60
CA SER A 85 -26.79 -13.23 -10.81
C SER A 85 -25.75 -13.95 -11.70
N THR A 86 -25.55 -15.25 -11.47
CA THR A 86 -24.70 -16.09 -12.34
C THR A 86 -25.23 -16.17 -13.77
N ASN A 87 -26.55 -15.99 -13.95
CA ASN A 87 -27.24 -16.11 -15.23
C ASN A 87 -27.39 -14.78 -15.98
N ILE A 88 -26.64 -13.74 -15.61
CA ILE A 88 -26.80 -12.40 -16.18
C ILE A 88 -26.61 -12.34 -17.71
N PHE A 89 -25.80 -13.22 -18.30
CA PHE A 89 -25.58 -13.29 -19.76
C PHE A 89 -26.29 -14.50 -20.38
N SER A 90 -27.48 -14.85 -19.88
CA SER A 90 -28.25 -16.01 -20.34
C SER A 90 -29.37 -15.69 -21.31
N SER A 91 -29.58 -14.41 -21.65
CA SER A 91 -30.50 -14.05 -22.73
C SER A 91 -30.00 -14.62 -24.06
N GLU A 92 -30.91 -15.15 -24.87
CA GLU A 92 -30.58 -15.66 -26.21
C GLU A 92 -29.94 -14.58 -27.08
N ARG A 93 -30.45 -13.34 -26.95
CA ARG A 93 -29.90 -12.14 -27.60
C ARG A 93 -28.44 -11.89 -27.23
N CYS A 94 -28.06 -11.97 -25.95
CA CYS A 94 -26.67 -11.80 -25.53
C CYS A 94 -25.78 -12.90 -26.07
N VAL A 95 -26.22 -14.17 -26.05
CA VAL A 95 -25.41 -15.29 -26.55
C VAL A 95 -25.13 -15.13 -28.04
N VAL A 96 -26.14 -14.76 -28.83
CA VAL A 96 -25.97 -14.47 -30.26
C VAL A 96 -25.02 -13.30 -30.48
N ALA A 97 -25.15 -12.20 -29.72
CA ALA A 97 -24.26 -11.06 -29.82
C ALA A 97 -22.80 -11.41 -29.49
N LEU A 98 -22.56 -12.17 -28.41
CA LEU A 98 -21.22 -12.63 -28.02
C LEU A 98 -20.60 -13.58 -29.06
N ASN A 99 -21.39 -14.47 -29.66
CA ASN A 99 -20.92 -15.34 -30.74
C ASN A 99 -20.58 -14.52 -32.00
N GLY A 100 -21.40 -13.52 -32.35
CA GLY A 100 -21.10 -12.61 -33.47
C GLY A 100 -19.82 -11.79 -33.24
N ILE A 101 -19.53 -11.41 -32.00
CA ILE A 101 -18.25 -10.77 -31.62
C ILE A 101 -17.08 -11.75 -31.81
N ILE A 102 -17.22 -13.02 -31.41
CA ILE A 102 -16.19 -14.04 -31.62
C ILE A 102 -15.92 -14.23 -33.13
N ASP A 103 -16.96 -14.34 -33.94
CA ASP A 103 -16.83 -14.50 -35.39
C ASP A 103 -16.16 -13.29 -36.04
N SER A 104 -16.44 -12.08 -35.54
CA SER A 104 -15.80 -10.85 -35.99
C SER A 104 -14.31 -10.83 -35.64
N LEU A 105 -13.95 -11.23 -34.42
CA LEU A 105 -12.55 -11.34 -33.97
C LEU A 105 -11.74 -12.35 -34.79
N LEU A 106 -12.37 -13.40 -35.31
CA LEU A 106 -11.72 -14.39 -36.18
C LEU A 106 -11.42 -13.87 -37.60
N ARG A 107 -12.08 -12.79 -38.03
CA ARG A 107 -11.94 -12.22 -39.37
C ARG A 107 -11.08 -10.96 -39.42
N VAL A 108 -10.57 -10.50 -38.27
CA VAL A 108 -9.70 -9.32 -38.20
C VAL A 108 -8.40 -9.62 -38.96
N GLN A 109 -8.09 -8.83 -39.98
CA GLN A 109 -6.90 -9.05 -40.81
C GLN A 109 -5.77 -8.07 -40.48
N ASN A 110 -6.01 -6.75 -40.39
CA ASN A 110 -5.24 -5.78 -39.57
C ASN A 110 -5.76 -4.34 -39.77
N VAL A 111 -6.83 -3.92 -39.09
CA VAL A 111 -7.24 -2.51 -39.05
C VAL A 111 -7.66 -2.15 -37.63
N LYS A 112 -6.99 -1.16 -37.01
CA LYS A 112 -7.29 -0.67 -35.65
C LYS A 112 -8.78 -0.38 -35.44
N ASN A 113 -9.43 0.22 -36.44
CA ASN A 113 -10.85 0.57 -36.43
C ASN A 113 -11.77 -0.66 -36.22
N GLU A 114 -11.38 -1.84 -36.69
CA GLU A 114 -12.16 -3.07 -36.49
C GLU A 114 -12.13 -3.52 -35.04
N ILE A 115 -10.96 -3.49 -34.41
CA ILE A 115 -10.79 -3.85 -32.99
C ILE A 115 -11.58 -2.87 -32.10
N ASP A 116 -11.52 -1.57 -32.41
CA ASP A 116 -12.28 -0.55 -31.68
C ASP A 116 -13.80 -0.77 -31.83
N ALA A 117 -14.30 -1.00 -33.05
CA ALA A 117 -15.72 -1.26 -33.29
C ALA A 117 -16.22 -2.55 -32.61
N ILE A 118 -15.41 -3.61 -32.62
CA ILE A 118 -15.70 -4.87 -31.92
C ILE A 118 -15.75 -4.64 -30.41
N TYR A 119 -14.78 -3.88 -29.86
CA TYR A 119 -14.74 -3.59 -28.44
C TYR A 119 -15.93 -2.73 -28.00
N ASP A 120 -16.31 -1.71 -28.78
CA ASP A 120 -17.50 -0.90 -28.50
C ASP A 120 -18.77 -1.75 -28.51
N THR A 121 -18.90 -2.67 -29.48
CA THR A 121 -20.01 -3.63 -29.54
C THR A 121 -20.06 -4.51 -28.29
N LEU A 122 -18.91 -4.99 -27.82
CA LEU A 122 -18.80 -5.76 -26.58
C LEU A 122 -19.25 -4.92 -25.37
N ILE A 123 -18.72 -3.71 -25.20
CA ILE A 123 -19.04 -2.84 -24.06
C ILE A 123 -20.53 -2.47 -24.05
N ASN A 124 -21.12 -2.14 -25.20
CA ASN A 124 -22.55 -1.85 -25.31
C ASN A 124 -23.40 -3.06 -24.94
N THR A 125 -23.05 -4.25 -25.45
CA THR A 125 -23.75 -5.51 -25.10
C THR A 125 -23.69 -5.77 -23.59
N LEU A 126 -22.52 -5.56 -22.97
CA LEU A 126 -22.37 -5.71 -21.52
C LEU A 126 -23.20 -4.67 -20.76
N HIS A 127 -23.22 -3.42 -21.20
CA HIS A 127 -23.99 -2.37 -20.55
C HIS A 127 -25.49 -2.59 -20.63
N ASP A 128 -26.01 -3.05 -21.76
CA ASP A 128 -27.42 -3.38 -21.95
C ASP A 128 -27.84 -4.44 -20.93
N GLU A 129 -27.15 -5.58 -20.90
CA GLU A 129 -27.41 -6.68 -19.96
C GLU A 129 -27.24 -6.26 -18.50
N MET A 130 -26.21 -5.45 -18.20
CA MET A 130 -26.03 -4.90 -16.85
C MET A 130 -27.17 -3.96 -16.44
N SER A 131 -27.69 -3.16 -17.38
CA SER A 131 -28.76 -2.20 -17.10
C SER A 131 -30.12 -2.88 -16.89
N GLU A 132 -30.36 -4.00 -17.59
CA GLU A 132 -31.57 -4.79 -17.46
C GLU A 132 -31.57 -5.65 -16.18
N HIS A 133 -30.41 -6.18 -15.79
CA HIS A 133 -30.32 -7.19 -14.73
C HIS A 133 -29.68 -6.70 -13.41
N ILE A 134 -29.05 -5.54 -13.36
CA ILE A 134 -28.39 -5.02 -12.15
C ILE A 134 -29.00 -3.67 -11.74
N LEU A 135 -29.53 -3.63 -10.52
CA LEU A 135 -29.97 -2.38 -9.91
C LEU A 135 -28.81 -1.40 -9.74
N TYR A 136 -29.03 -0.15 -10.12
CA TYR A 136 -28.11 0.94 -9.78
C TYR A 136 -28.09 1.14 -8.26
N LYS A 137 -26.92 1.47 -7.71
CA LYS A 137 -26.85 2.01 -6.35
C LYS A 137 -27.58 3.35 -6.33
N ASP A 138 -28.36 3.63 -5.30
CA ASP A 138 -28.85 4.98 -5.03
C ASP A 138 -27.65 5.93 -4.83
N ILE A 139 -27.24 6.64 -5.88
CA ILE A 139 -26.34 7.77 -5.72
C ILE A 139 -27.17 8.89 -5.09
N ARG A 140 -27.04 9.03 -3.77
CA ARG A 140 -27.30 10.32 -3.13
C ARG A 140 -26.37 11.33 -3.79
N SER A 141 -26.93 12.24 -4.58
CA SER A 141 -26.18 13.32 -5.22
C SER A 141 -25.26 14.00 -4.21
N SER A 142 -23.98 14.12 -4.56
CA SER A 142 -22.95 14.77 -3.73
C SER A 142 -23.18 16.27 -3.55
N THR A 143 -24.18 16.85 -4.21
CA THR A 143 -24.58 18.26 -4.08
C THR A 143 -25.55 18.54 -2.92
N ARG A 144 -26.05 17.51 -2.21
CA ARG A 144 -26.78 17.79 -0.97
C ARG A 144 -25.76 18.16 0.11
N LYS A 145 -25.74 19.45 0.50
CA LYS A 145 -25.26 19.95 1.82
C LYS A 145 -25.39 18.81 2.80
N VAL A 146 -24.28 18.38 3.41
CA VAL A 146 -24.21 17.24 4.34
C VAL A 146 -25.44 17.28 5.23
N LYS A 147 -26.49 16.52 4.86
CA LYS A 147 -27.62 16.34 5.76
C LYS A 147 -26.97 15.66 6.92
N ASN A 148 -26.87 16.36 8.06
CA ASN A 148 -26.50 15.74 9.33
C ASN A 148 -27.30 14.45 9.38
N ARG A 149 -26.62 13.31 9.14
CA ARG A 149 -27.31 12.02 9.17
C ARG A 149 -27.81 11.96 10.60
N GLY A 150 -29.13 12.05 10.77
CA GLY A 150 -29.74 11.98 12.08
C GLY A 150 -29.15 10.78 12.81
N LYS A 151 -28.94 10.91 14.12
CA LYS A 151 -28.38 9.82 14.90
C LYS A 151 -29.15 8.53 14.58
N PRO A 152 -28.49 7.39 14.34
CA PRO A 152 -29.15 6.21 13.78
C PRO A 152 -30.25 5.64 14.69
N TYR A 153 -30.18 5.92 15.99
CA TYR A 153 -31.19 5.58 17.00
C TYR A 153 -32.32 6.62 17.15
N TRP A 154 -32.36 7.67 16.32
CA TRP A 154 -33.37 8.72 16.40
C TRP A 154 -34.68 8.30 15.71
N ASN A 155 -35.65 7.86 16.52
CA ASN A 155 -36.94 7.36 16.05
C ASN A 155 -38.09 8.41 16.20
N ASN A 156 -39.30 8.07 15.74
CA ASN A 156 -40.46 8.96 15.83
C ASN A 156 -40.88 9.27 17.27
N GLU A 157 -40.68 8.34 18.20
CA GLU A 157 -40.96 8.52 19.61
C GLU A 157 -40.06 9.60 20.23
N LEU A 158 -38.75 9.51 20.01
CA LEU A 158 -37.78 10.52 20.42
C LEU A 158 -38.07 11.89 19.81
N LYS A 159 -38.47 11.92 18.53
CA LYS A 159 -38.90 13.16 17.86
C LYS A 159 -40.10 13.79 18.57
N ASN A 160 -41.09 12.99 18.98
CA ASN A 160 -42.28 13.46 19.67
C ASN A 160 -41.97 13.91 21.10
N LEU A 161 -41.17 13.15 21.85
CA LEU A 161 -40.72 13.52 23.20
C LEU A 161 -39.87 14.79 23.19
N PHE A 162 -39.00 14.95 22.19
CA PHE A 162 -38.22 16.17 22.00
C PHE A 162 -39.13 17.38 21.73
N LYS A 163 -40.10 17.24 20.82
CA LYS A 163 -41.11 18.30 20.55
C LYS A 163 -41.88 18.69 21.82
N ARG A 164 -42.28 17.70 22.63
CA ARG A 164 -42.98 17.94 23.92
C ARG A 164 -42.08 18.71 24.91
N ALA A 165 -40.82 18.31 25.05
CA ALA A 165 -39.86 19.00 25.90
C ALA A 165 -39.64 20.47 25.44
N CYS A 166 -39.45 20.70 24.14
CA CYS A 166 -39.32 22.05 23.58
C CYS A 166 -40.59 22.89 23.76
N LYS A 167 -41.79 22.30 23.65
CA LYS A 167 -43.06 23.00 23.91
C LYS A 167 -43.16 23.41 25.38
N ALA A 168 -42.86 22.49 26.30
CA ALA A 168 -42.87 22.77 27.74
C ALA A 168 -41.84 23.83 28.13
N GLU A 169 -40.65 23.81 27.52
CA GLU A 169 -39.61 24.83 27.69
C GLU A 169 -40.07 26.21 27.21
N LYS A 170 -40.64 26.29 26.00
CA LYS A 170 -41.20 27.55 25.47
C LYS A 170 -42.31 28.10 26.37
N ASN A 171 -43.21 27.24 26.85
CA ASN A 171 -44.29 27.63 27.75
C ASN A 171 -43.72 28.20 29.07
N TYR A 172 -42.73 27.54 29.67
CA TYR A 172 -42.06 28.01 30.89
C TYR A 172 -41.33 29.35 30.69
N LEU A 173 -40.55 29.49 29.61
CA LEU A 173 -39.73 30.69 29.35
C LEU A 173 -40.58 31.92 28.98
N ARG A 174 -41.66 31.73 28.22
CA ARG A 174 -42.55 32.83 27.78
C ARG A 174 -43.55 33.27 28.84
N PHE A 175 -43.80 32.45 29.87
CA PHE A 175 -44.77 32.78 30.91
C PHE A 175 -44.25 33.87 31.86
N LYS A 176 -44.95 35.02 31.87
CA LYS A 176 -44.67 36.20 32.71
C LYS A 176 -45.69 36.42 33.84
N GLY A 177 -46.63 35.49 34.04
CA GLY A 177 -47.68 35.58 35.07
C GLY A 177 -47.21 35.09 36.46
N ASP A 178 -48.17 34.65 37.28
CA ASP A 178 -47.97 34.29 38.69
C ASP A 178 -46.85 33.24 38.92
N HIS A 179 -46.09 33.45 40.00
CA HIS A 179 -44.96 32.63 40.40
C HIS A 179 -45.33 31.16 40.58
N ARG A 180 -46.49 30.85 41.17
CA ARG A 180 -46.94 29.46 41.39
C ARG A 180 -47.10 28.71 40.06
N ARG A 181 -47.77 29.33 39.08
CA ARG A 181 -47.97 28.71 37.75
C ARG A 181 -46.66 28.56 36.99
N LYS A 182 -45.75 29.53 37.11
CA LYS A 182 -44.40 29.45 36.53
C LYS A 182 -43.60 28.28 37.10
N LEU A 183 -43.73 28.01 38.41
CA LEU A 183 -43.11 26.85 39.06
C LEU A 183 -43.67 25.52 38.50
N THR A 184 -44.99 25.42 38.29
CA THR A 184 -45.62 24.24 37.68
C THR A 184 -45.10 23.99 36.27
N LEU A 185 -45.04 25.03 35.43
CA LEU A 185 -44.50 24.92 34.06
C LEU A 185 -43.02 24.51 34.05
N LYS A 186 -42.23 24.98 35.03
CA LYS A 186 -40.84 24.55 35.23
C LYS A 186 -40.75 23.05 35.57
N MET A 187 -41.65 22.55 36.42
CA MET A 187 -41.73 21.12 36.74
C MET A 187 -42.17 20.28 35.53
N GLU A 188 -43.18 20.73 34.77
CA GLU A 188 -43.62 20.08 33.53
C GLU A 188 -42.46 19.96 32.52
N PHE A 189 -41.68 21.04 32.31
CA PHE A 189 -40.49 21.02 31.47
C PHE A 189 -39.44 20.03 31.98
N LYS A 190 -39.09 20.08 33.27
CA LYS A 190 -38.10 19.17 33.88
C LYS A 190 -38.52 17.71 33.69
N THR A 191 -39.79 17.39 33.91
CA THR A 191 -40.33 16.04 33.73
C THR A 191 -40.28 15.61 32.27
N ALA A 192 -40.75 16.44 31.34
CA ALA A 192 -40.70 16.15 29.90
C ALA A 192 -39.26 15.94 29.41
N ARG A 193 -38.32 16.76 29.89
CA ARG A 193 -36.89 16.64 29.56
C ARG A 193 -36.29 15.37 30.13
N LYS A 194 -36.56 15.04 31.40
CA LYS A 194 -36.08 13.81 32.05
C LYS A 194 -36.59 12.56 31.32
N THR A 195 -37.85 12.55 30.90
CA THR A 195 -38.41 11.45 30.10
C THR A 195 -37.72 11.33 28.75
N PHE A 196 -37.53 12.44 28.03
CA PHE A 196 -36.79 12.44 26.77
C PHE A 196 -35.36 11.92 26.94
N ASP A 197 -34.60 12.44 27.90
CA ASP A 197 -33.20 12.04 28.12
C ASP A 197 -33.11 10.56 28.56
N LYS A 198 -34.10 10.04 29.30
CA LYS A 198 -34.19 8.61 29.67
C LYS A 198 -34.36 7.72 28.44
N ILE A 199 -35.36 8.00 27.60
CA ILE A 199 -35.64 7.20 26.39
C ILE A 199 -34.48 7.32 25.40
N LEU A 200 -33.88 8.51 25.25
CA LEU A 200 -32.71 8.73 24.38
C LEU A 200 -31.55 7.80 24.75
N ARG A 201 -31.23 7.68 26.04
CA ARG A 201 -30.17 6.79 26.52
C ARG A 201 -30.53 5.31 26.32
N GLN A 202 -31.80 4.94 26.46
CA GLN A 202 -32.26 3.57 26.22
C GLN A 202 -32.09 3.17 24.76
N GLU A 203 -32.54 4.01 23.82
CA GLU A 203 -32.41 3.77 22.39
C GLU A 203 -30.94 3.76 21.93
N GLU A 204 -30.11 4.65 22.48
CA GLU A 204 -28.67 4.67 22.21
C GLU A 204 -27.97 3.38 22.69
N ARG A 205 -28.28 2.91 23.90
CA ARG A 205 -27.75 1.64 24.42
C ARG A 205 -28.21 0.45 23.59
N LYS A 206 -29.50 0.41 23.22
CA LYS A 206 -30.09 -0.66 22.41
C LYS A 206 -29.39 -0.75 21.05
N PHE A 207 -29.28 0.37 20.33
CA PHE A 207 -28.58 0.43 19.06
C PHE A 207 -27.11 0.00 19.16
N THR A 208 -26.42 0.44 20.22
CA THR A 208 -25.01 0.10 20.44
C THR A 208 -24.84 -1.40 20.73
N LYS A 209 -25.73 -1.99 21.53
CA LYS A 209 -25.77 -3.43 21.82
C LYS A 209 -26.01 -4.26 20.55
N GLU A 210 -27.05 -3.93 19.78
CA GLU A 210 -27.38 -4.62 18.51
C GLU A 210 -26.20 -4.57 17.52
N ARG A 211 -25.54 -3.41 17.42
CA ARG A 211 -24.37 -3.26 16.56
C ARG A 211 -23.18 -4.07 17.04
N ARG A 212 -22.96 -4.16 18.36
CA ARG A 212 -21.90 -4.97 18.96
C ARG A 212 -22.12 -6.46 18.69
N GLU A 213 -23.33 -6.95 18.95
CA GLU A 213 -23.72 -8.35 18.68
C GLU A 213 -23.55 -8.69 17.21
N LYS A 214 -23.96 -7.80 16.29
CA LYS A 214 -23.71 -7.95 14.85
C LYS A 214 -22.23 -8.11 14.54
N ILE A 215 -21.36 -7.25 15.08
CA ILE A 215 -19.91 -7.30 14.83
C ILE A 215 -19.32 -8.60 15.38
N GLN A 216 -19.76 -9.05 16.55
CA GLN A 216 -19.35 -10.32 17.15
C GLN A 216 -19.71 -11.51 16.26
N THR A 217 -20.96 -11.58 15.78
CA THR A 217 -21.38 -12.65 14.86
C THR A 217 -20.59 -12.61 13.55
N LEU A 218 -20.29 -11.42 13.03
CA LEU A 218 -19.49 -11.26 11.81
C LEU A 218 -18.02 -11.67 12.01
N ASN A 219 -17.51 -11.59 13.24
CA ASN A 219 -16.13 -11.95 13.55
C ASN A 219 -15.82 -13.41 13.17
N THR A 220 -16.77 -14.32 13.41
CA THR A 220 -16.68 -15.75 13.11
C THR A 220 -17.23 -16.11 11.73
N SER A 221 -18.32 -15.48 11.29
CA SER A 221 -19.02 -15.86 10.05
C SER A 221 -18.47 -15.20 8.77
N ASN A 222 -18.10 -13.91 8.82
CA ASN A 222 -17.73 -13.16 7.61
C ASN A 222 -16.66 -12.08 7.91
N PRO A 223 -15.36 -12.43 7.78
CA PRO A 223 -14.25 -11.52 8.05
C PRO A 223 -14.29 -10.22 7.24
N LYS A 224 -14.81 -10.25 6.00
CA LYS A 224 -14.87 -9.08 5.14
C LYS A 224 -15.87 -8.05 5.66
N GLU A 225 -17.08 -8.51 6.01
CA GLU A 225 -18.11 -7.65 6.55
C GLU A 225 -17.80 -7.15 7.96
N PHE A 226 -17.16 -7.99 8.77
CA PHE A 226 -16.57 -7.58 10.06
C PHE A 226 -15.72 -6.31 9.90
N TRP A 227 -14.73 -6.34 9.00
CA TRP A 227 -13.84 -5.19 8.77
C TRP A 227 -14.59 -3.97 8.21
N ASN A 228 -15.64 -4.17 7.41
CA ASN A 228 -16.45 -3.08 6.89
C ASN A 228 -17.25 -2.39 8.00
N GLU A 229 -17.82 -3.14 8.96
CA GLU A 229 -18.50 -2.54 10.12
C GLU A 229 -17.52 -1.83 11.06
N ILE A 230 -16.34 -2.41 11.31
CA ILE A 230 -15.27 -1.79 12.10
C ILE A 230 -14.78 -0.47 11.48
N LYS A 231 -14.72 -0.36 10.15
CA LYS A 231 -14.34 0.89 9.45
C LYS A 231 -15.38 2.00 9.59
N LYS A 232 -16.65 1.66 9.86
CA LYS A 232 -17.73 2.63 10.12
C LYS A 232 -17.72 3.15 11.56
N LEU A 233 -16.81 2.67 12.42
CA LEU A 233 -16.67 3.12 13.81
C LEU A 233 -15.60 4.20 13.91
N GLY A 234 -15.80 5.10 14.87
CA GLY A 234 -14.93 6.25 15.09
C GLY A 234 -15.20 7.41 14.11
N PRO A 235 -14.39 8.48 14.16
CA PRO A 235 -14.52 9.61 13.25
C PRO A 235 -14.33 9.13 11.80
N GLY A 236 -15.32 9.39 10.95
CA GLY A 236 -15.19 9.12 9.52
C GLY A 236 -14.01 9.90 8.93
N ARG A 237 -13.31 9.33 7.96
CA ARG A 237 -12.37 10.11 7.14
C ARG A 237 -13.18 11.19 6.44
N LYS A 238 -12.90 12.46 6.72
CA LYS A 238 -13.40 13.55 5.88
C LYS A 238 -12.78 13.33 4.50
N ASN A 239 -13.61 13.27 3.45
CA ASN A 239 -13.06 13.36 2.09
C ASN A 239 -12.37 14.72 2.01
N THR A 240 -11.11 14.74 1.57
CA THR A 240 -10.43 15.99 1.22
C THR A 240 -11.18 16.55 0.02
N ILE A 241 -11.92 17.63 0.24
CA ILE A 241 -12.51 18.42 -0.84
C ILE A 241 -11.41 19.35 -1.30
N ILE A 242 -11.12 19.34 -2.60
CA ILE A 242 -10.12 20.22 -3.19
C ILE A 242 -10.86 21.51 -3.54
N ASP A 243 -10.80 22.49 -2.65
CA ASP A 243 -11.53 23.76 -2.75
C ASP A 243 -10.61 24.96 -3.02
N ASN A 244 -9.29 24.75 -2.97
CA ASN A 244 -8.28 25.76 -3.24
C ASN A 244 -7.08 25.14 -3.97
N VAL A 245 -6.40 25.95 -4.78
CA VAL A 245 -5.12 25.60 -5.43
C VAL A 245 -4.11 26.72 -5.23
N VAL A 246 -2.82 26.39 -5.12
CA VAL A 246 -1.72 27.36 -5.11
C VAL A 246 -1.35 27.73 -6.54
N MET A 247 -1.17 29.03 -6.80
CA MET A 247 -0.70 29.57 -8.08
C MET A 247 0.80 29.86 -8.05
N ASP A 248 1.42 30.12 -9.21
CA ASP A 248 2.87 30.34 -9.33
C ASP A 248 3.38 31.56 -8.56
N ASP A 249 2.54 32.58 -8.39
CA ASP A 249 2.82 33.79 -7.61
C ASP A 249 2.67 33.57 -6.08
N GLY A 250 2.35 32.34 -5.65
CA GLY A 250 2.10 31.98 -4.27
C GLY A 250 0.72 32.34 -3.74
N THR A 251 -0.16 32.94 -4.58
CA THR A 251 -1.55 33.21 -4.22
C THR A 251 -2.41 31.95 -4.29
N TYR A 252 -3.65 32.05 -3.81
CA TYR A 252 -4.61 30.94 -3.83
C TYR A 252 -5.83 31.30 -4.65
N SER A 253 -6.28 30.35 -5.49
CA SER A 253 -7.56 30.45 -6.18
C SER A 253 -8.55 29.42 -5.62
N ASN A 254 -9.81 29.86 -5.48
CA ASN A 254 -10.94 29.02 -5.08
C ASN A 254 -11.96 28.82 -6.22
N ASP A 255 -11.67 29.33 -7.42
CA ASP A 255 -12.52 29.13 -8.60
C ASP A 255 -12.40 27.67 -9.07
N PRO A 256 -13.51 26.89 -9.11
CA PRO A 256 -13.50 25.52 -9.59
C PRO A 256 -12.94 25.32 -11.01
N ASN A 257 -13.02 26.32 -11.88
CA ASN A 257 -12.45 26.23 -13.22
C ASN A 257 -10.93 26.40 -13.19
N VAL A 258 -10.43 27.39 -12.47
CA VAL A 258 -8.98 27.61 -12.26
C VAL A 258 -8.35 26.40 -11.58
N ILE A 259 -9.02 25.81 -10.57
CA ILE A 259 -8.56 24.57 -9.92
C ILE A 259 -8.44 23.44 -10.95
N ARG A 260 -9.44 23.24 -11.81
CA ARG A 260 -9.39 22.15 -12.82
C ARG A 260 -8.30 22.35 -13.86
N GLU A 261 -8.16 23.57 -14.39
CA GLU A 261 -7.11 23.86 -15.37
C GLU A 261 -5.72 23.73 -14.75
N ARG A 262 -5.48 24.28 -13.54
CA ARG A 262 -4.17 24.16 -12.90
C ARG A 262 -3.77 22.70 -12.64
N TRP A 263 -4.71 21.87 -12.21
CA TRP A 263 -4.45 20.45 -12.02
C TRP A 263 -4.17 19.70 -13.33
N LYS A 264 -4.83 20.09 -14.43
CA LYS A 264 -4.57 19.56 -15.77
C LYS A 264 -3.18 19.99 -16.25
N GLU A 265 -2.82 21.25 -16.13
CA GLU A 265 -1.51 21.79 -16.53
C GLU A 265 -0.37 21.09 -15.80
N GLU A 266 -0.42 21.04 -14.47
CA GLU A 266 0.62 20.41 -13.63
C GLU A 266 0.83 18.92 -13.93
N TYR A 267 -0.26 18.21 -14.19
CA TYR A 267 -0.21 16.79 -14.52
C TYR A 267 0.20 16.57 -15.98
N SER A 268 -0.24 17.43 -16.90
CA SER A 268 0.19 17.39 -18.29
C SER A 268 1.68 17.65 -18.42
N GLU A 269 2.21 18.62 -17.68
CA GLU A 269 3.65 18.91 -17.63
C GLU A 269 4.42 17.73 -17.01
N LEU A 270 3.92 17.17 -15.91
CA LEU A 270 4.53 15.99 -15.28
C LEU A 270 4.67 14.79 -16.23
N PHE A 271 3.67 14.57 -17.09
CA PHE A 271 3.64 13.45 -18.02
C PHE A 271 4.10 13.82 -19.44
N SER A 272 4.61 15.04 -19.64
CA SER A 272 5.20 15.46 -20.91
C SER A 272 6.64 14.97 -21.03
N GLU A 273 7.14 14.80 -22.26
CA GLU A 273 8.57 14.52 -22.46
C GLU A 273 9.40 15.70 -21.91
N ASN A 274 10.27 15.42 -20.92
CA ASN A 274 11.23 16.40 -20.42
C ASN A 274 12.24 16.74 -21.54
N THR A 275 11.96 17.81 -22.28
CA THR A 275 12.77 18.33 -23.40
C THR A 275 13.84 19.33 -22.95
N THR A 276 13.85 19.71 -21.68
CA THR A 276 14.79 20.70 -21.14
C THR A 276 16.14 20.04 -20.83
N ASN A 277 17.15 20.32 -21.69
CA ASN A 277 18.54 19.82 -21.70
C ASN A 277 18.78 18.48 -22.41
N VAL A 278 18.22 18.30 -23.60
CA VAL A 278 18.37 17.06 -24.38
C VAL A 278 19.43 17.20 -25.45
N ASP A 279 20.29 16.18 -25.55
CA ASP A 279 20.99 15.84 -26.78
C ASP A 279 19.96 15.20 -27.74
N ASN A 280 19.27 16.02 -28.54
CA ASN A 280 18.18 15.56 -29.42
C ASN A 280 18.66 14.45 -30.37
N GLU A 281 19.96 14.46 -30.70
CA GLU A 281 20.61 13.43 -31.50
C GLU A 281 20.52 12.04 -30.83
N PHE A 282 20.72 11.96 -29.51
CA PHE A 282 20.62 10.69 -28.78
C PHE A 282 19.22 10.09 -28.86
N MET A 283 18.17 10.90 -28.67
CA MET A 283 16.80 10.39 -28.73
C MET A 283 16.40 9.95 -30.14
N GLU A 284 16.76 10.71 -31.16
CA GLU A 284 16.49 10.33 -32.54
C GLU A 284 17.24 9.03 -32.89
N ARG A 285 18.46 8.85 -32.39
CA ARG A 285 19.19 7.57 -32.51
C ARG A 285 18.46 6.43 -31.81
N ILE A 286 17.96 6.61 -30.59
CA ILE A 286 17.22 5.57 -29.86
C ILE A 286 15.93 5.19 -30.61
N LYS A 287 15.17 6.18 -31.10
CA LYS A 287 13.97 5.92 -31.91
C LYS A 287 14.31 5.13 -33.17
N ALA A 288 15.37 5.53 -33.88
CA ALA A 288 15.84 4.83 -35.07
C ALA A 288 16.28 3.39 -34.76
N LEU A 289 17.02 3.16 -33.68
CA LEU A 289 17.41 1.83 -33.23
C LEU A 289 16.21 0.95 -32.88
N ASN A 290 15.23 1.49 -32.15
CA ASN A 290 14.00 0.77 -31.83
C ASN A 290 13.27 0.34 -33.11
N SER A 291 13.12 1.27 -34.08
CA SER A 291 12.50 0.96 -35.37
C SER A 291 13.30 -0.05 -36.20
N GLN A 292 14.63 0.02 -36.18
CA GLN A 292 15.50 -0.93 -36.87
C GLN A 292 15.36 -2.34 -36.29
N TRP A 293 15.43 -2.49 -34.97
CA TRP A 293 15.27 -3.78 -34.29
C TRP A 293 13.88 -4.39 -34.51
N GLU A 294 12.84 -3.55 -34.56
CA GLU A 294 11.49 -4.00 -34.93
C GLU A 294 11.46 -4.60 -36.34
N LEU A 295 12.14 -3.97 -37.31
CA LEU A 295 12.22 -4.46 -38.69
C LEU A 295 13.06 -5.73 -38.82
N GLU A 296 14.23 -5.78 -38.19
CA GLU A 296 15.13 -6.94 -38.21
C GLU A 296 14.45 -8.19 -37.63
N PHE A 297 13.71 -8.05 -36.52
CA PHE A 297 12.98 -9.17 -35.95
C PHE A 297 11.84 -9.66 -36.85
N GLU A 298 11.15 -8.75 -37.53
CA GLU A 298 10.08 -9.13 -38.47
C GLU A 298 10.65 -9.90 -39.67
N GLN A 299 11.84 -9.52 -40.16
CA GLN A 299 12.54 -10.23 -41.22
C GLN A 299 13.04 -11.61 -40.79
N LEU A 300 13.55 -11.74 -39.56
CA LEU A 300 13.94 -13.02 -38.99
C LEU A 300 12.75 -13.99 -38.90
N ARG A 301 11.54 -13.50 -38.59
CA ARG A 301 10.30 -14.30 -38.57
C ARG A 301 9.94 -14.92 -39.92
N VAL A 302 10.29 -14.27 -41.03
CA VAL A 302 9.95 -14.71 -42.39
C VAL A 302 10.94 -15.77 -42.92
N ASN A 303 12.16 -15.83 -42.36
CA ASN A 303 13.27 -16.63 -42.89
C ASN A 303 13.64 -17.87 -42.05
N VAL A 304 12.79 -18.34 -41.14
CA VAL A 304 13.11 -19.51 -40.29
C VAL A 304 12.74 -20.81 -41.00
N ASP A 305 13.74 -21.62 -41.37
CA ASP A 305 13.59 -23.06 -41.64
C ASP A 305 13.18 -23.77 -40.33
N ASP A 306 12.18 -24.67 -40.40
CA ASP A 306 11.44 -25.28 -39.28
C ASP A 306 12.27 -25.94 -38.14
N ASN A 307 13.60 -26.07 -38.29
CA ASN A 307 14.47 -26.75 -37.33
C ASN A 307 15.22 -25.85 -36.33
N GLU A 308 15.32 -24.53 -36.53
CA GLU A 308 15.97 -23.61 -35.56
C GLU A 308 14.99 -22.86 -34.62
N SER A 309 13.68 -23.04 -34.83
CA SER A 309 12.59 -22.41 -34.07
C SER A 309 12.53 -22.74 -32.57
N GLN A 310 13.37 -23.65 -32.06
CA GLN A 310 13.32 -24.10 -30.66
C GLN A 310 13.77 -23.04 -29.62
N HIS A 311 14.33 -21.90 -30.05
CA HIS A 311 14.75 -20.81 -29.15
C HIS A 311 13.82 -19.59 -29.11
N ILE A 312 12.68 -19.59 -29.84
CA ILE A 312 11.66 -18.56 -29.65
C ILE A 312 11.00 -18.82 -28.29
N SER A 313 11.27 -17.96 -27.32
CA SER A 313 10.70 -18.02 -25.98
C SER A 313 9.18 -18.20 -26.01
N SER A 314 8.67 -19.11 -25.16
CA SER A 314 7.24 -19.36 -24.89
C SER A 314 6.42 -18.09 -24.59
N MET A 315 7.10 -16.98 -24.29
CA MET A 315 6.50 -15.66 -24.10
C MET A 315 5.79 -15.12 -25.36
N ASN A 316 6.21 -15.51 -26.56
CA ASN A 316 5.66 -15.03 -27.84
C ASN A 316 4.53 -15.90 -28.42
N ASP A 317 4.25 -17.05 -27.82
CA ASP A 317 3.17 -17.96 -28.21
C ASP A 317 1.79 -17.34 -27.99
N GLU A 318 0.74 -17.89 -28.60
CA GLU A 318 -0.63 -17.46 -28.34
C GLU A 318 -0.99 -17.53 -26.85
N ILE A 319 -1.85 -16.61 -26.41
CA ILE A 319 -2.40 -16.60 -25.05
C ILE A 319 -3.31 -17.80 -24.87
N THR A 320 -3.03 -18.65 -23.90
CA THR A 320 -3.88 -19.82 -23.61
C THR A 320 -5.17 -19.41 -22.89
N ILE A 321 -6.21 -20.24 -23.02
CA ILE A 321 -7.48 -19.99 -22.32
C ILE A 321 -7.30 -20.15 -20.80
N GLU A 322 -6.40 -21.01 -20.34
CA GLU A 322 -6.04 -21.21 -18.95
C GLU A 322 -5.40 -19.96 -18.34
N GLU A 323 -4.49 -19.29 -19.06
CA GLU A 323 -3.89 -18.03 -18.62
C GLU A 323 -4.95 -16.95 -18.45
N THR A 324 -5.85 -16.83 -19.44
CA THR A 324 -6.97 -15.89 -19.40
C THR A 324 -7.87 -16.16 -18.19
N LYS A 325 -8.28 -17.42 -18.00
CA LYS A 325 -9.10 -17.87 -16.87
C LYS A 325 -8.43 -17.59 -15.53
N ARG A 326 -7.12 -17.82 -15.43
CA ARG A 326 -6.32 -17.56 -14.22
C ARG A 326 -6.25 -16.08 -13.91
N ALA A 327 -6.04 -15.22 -14.92
CA ALA A 327 -6.01 -13.77 -14.76
C ALA A 327 -7.35 -13.21 -14.28
N ILE A 328 -8.45 -13.60 -14.94
CA ILE A 328 -9.83 -13.20 -14.57
C ILE A 328 -10.14 -13.61 -13.13
N ARG A 329 -9.86 -14.86 -12.74
CA ARG A 329 -10.13 -15.34 -11.38
C ARG A 329 -9.34 -14.60 -10.30
N LYS A 330 -8.08 -14.24 -10.59
CA LYS A 330 -7.21 -13.46 -9.68
C LYS A 330 -7.65 -12.01 -9.51
N ALA A 331 -8.43 -11.44 -10.45
CA ALA A 331 -8.93 -10.08 -10.33
C ALA A 331 -9.75 -9.90 -9.03
N LYS A 332 -9.50 -8.83 -8.28
CA LYS A 332 -10.16 -8.62 -6.98
C LYS A 332 -11.54 -7.99 -7.17
N ASN A 333 -12.57 -8.51 -6.50
CA ASN A 333 -13.91 -7.93 -6.52
C ASN A 333 -13.96 -6.57 -5.80
N GLU A 334 -15.02 -5.79 -6.07
CA GLU A 334 -15.32 -4.47 -5.49
C GLU A 334 -14.20 -3.44 -5.67
N LYS A 335 -13.47 -3.54 -6.79
CA LYS A 335 -12.46 -2.56 -7.19
C LYS A 335 -13.10 -1.42 -7.96
N ALA A 336 -12.40 -0.28 -7.99
CA ALA A 336 -12.80 0.85 -8.81
C ALA A 336 -12.69 0.48 -10.28
N VAL A 337 -13.66 0.91 -11.07
CA VAL A 337 -13.75 0.70 -12.52
C VAL A 337 -13.09 1.85 -13.28
N GLY A 338 -12.68 1.57 -14.51
CA GLY A 338 -12.16 2.56 -15.44
C GLY A 338 -13.27 3.41 -16.06
N LEU A 339 -12.98 4.01 -17.21
CA LEU A 339 -13.93 4.83 -17.98
C LEU A 339 -15.10 3.97 -18.53
N ASP A 340 -14.85 2.68 -18.79
CA ASP A 340 -15.77 1.70 -19.38
C ASP A 340 -16.84 1.22 -18.38
N ASN A 341 -16.69 1.58 -17.10
CA ASN A 341 -17.60 1.21 -16.02
C ASN A 341 -17.89 -0.30 -15.89
N ILE A 342 -17.04 -1.18 -16.44
CA ILE A 342 -17.18 -2.64 -16.34
C ILE A 342 -16.49 -3.15 -15.06
N PRO A 343 -17.23 -3.71 -14.09
CA PRO A 343 -16.65 -4.28 -12.86
C PRO A 343 -15.97 -5.64 -13.06
N ASN A 344 -15.04 -5.97 -12.16
CA ASN A 344 -14.36 -7.28 -12.17
C ASN A 344 -15.33 -8.45 -11.97
N GLU A 345 -16.47 -8.22 -11.34
CA GLU A 345 -17.52 -9.23 -11.15
C GLU A 345 -18.18 -9.65 -12.47
N ILE A 346 -18.23 -8.74 -13.45
CA ILE A 346 -18.82 -9.01 -14.77
C ILE A 346 -17.88 -9.87 -15.61
N ILE A 347 -16.63 -9.46 -15.75
CA ILE A 347 -15.61 -10.20 -16.52
C ILE A 347 -15.34 -11.60 -15.97
N LYS A 348 -15.73 -11.87 -14.71
CA LYS A 348 -15.63 -13.18 -14.05
C LYS A 348 -16.70 -14.17 -14.47
N ASN A 349 -17.69 -13.76 -15.24
CA ASN A 349 -18.68 -14.68 -15.77
C ASN A 349 -18.03 -15.61 -16.82
N ASP A 350 -18.19 -16.92 -16.66
CA ASP A 350 -17.57 -17.92 -17.53
C ASP A 350 -18.00 -17.76 -19.01
N LYS A 351 -19.18 -17.17 -19.28
CA LYS A 351 -19.64 -16.90 -20.65
C LYS A 351 -18.81 -15.88 -21.41
N LEU A 352 -18.12 -14.99 -20.70
CA LEU A 352 -17.22 -14.01 -21.30
C LEU A 352 -15.81 -14.54 -21.51
N LEU A 353 -15.47 -15.70 -20.95
CA LEU A 353 -14.11 -16.23 -21.00
C LEU A 353 -13.60 -16.39 -22.43
N THR A 354 -14.38 -17.02 -23.30
CA THR A 354 -14.00 -17.26 -24.70
C THR A 354 -13.87 -15.96 -25.48
N VAL A 355 -14.81 -15.03 -25.29
CA VAL A 355 -14.80 -13.71 -25.95
C VAL A 355 -13.55 -12.92 -25.57
N LEU A 356 -13.26 -12.85 -24.27
CA LEU A 356 -12.09 -12.14 -23.74
C LEU A 356 -10.78 -12.81 -24.17
N HIS A 357 -10.72 -14.14 -24.14
CA HIS A 357 -9.56 -14.91 -24.62
C HIS A 357 -9.25 -14.63 -26.10
N ARG A 358 -10.28 -14.61 -26.95
CA ARG A 358 -10.13 -14.26 -28.36
C ARG A 358 -9.69 -12.81 -28.54
N LEU A 359 -10.34 -11.86 -27.87
CA LEU A 359 -9.95 -10.45 -27.90
C LEU A 359 -8.47 -10.27 -27.50
N PHE A 360 -8.03 -10.92 -26.42
CA PHE A 360 -6.64 -10.83 -25.96
C PHE A 360 -5.65 -11.41 -26.97
N ASN A 361 -5.98 -12.52 -27.62
CA ASN A 361 -5.14 -13.08 -28.69
C ASN A 361 -5.10 -12.17 -29.92
N THR A 362 -6.22 -11.64 -30.37
CA THR A 362 -6.25 -10.66 -31.47
C THR A 362 -5.37 -9.46 -31.13
N CYS A 363 -5.50 -8.88 -29.93
CA CYS A 363 -4.64 -7.78 -29.49
C CYS A 363 -3.15 -8.17 -29.44
N PHE A 364 -2.84 -9.38 -28.95
CA PHE A 364 -1.47 -9.87 -28.80
C PHE A 364 -0.78 -10.15 -30.13
N THR A 365 -1.47 -10.81 -31.06
CA THR A 365 -0.94 -11.18 -32.38
C THR A 365 -0.74 -9.95 -33.27
N HIS A 366 -1.68 -9.01 -33.27
CA HIS A 366 -1.57 -7.80 -34.10
C HIS A 366 -0.77 -6.67 -33.43
N GLY A 367 -0.56 -6.73 -32.10
CA GLY A 367 0.07 -5.63 -31.37
C GLY A 367 -0.78 -4.36 -31.37
N ILE A 368 -2.11 -4.49 -31.29
CA ILE A 368 -3.05 -3.37 -31.30
C ILE A 368 -4.06 -3.57 -30.16
N VAL A 369 -4.29 -2.55 -29.36
CA VAL A 369 -5.29 -2.55 -28.30
C VAL A 369 -6.41 -1.55 -28.60
N PRO A 370 -7.62 -1.77 -28.05
CA PRO A 370 -8.70 -0.79 -28.14
C PRO A 370 -8.26 0.59 -27.63
N GLU A 371 -8.63 1.66 -28.33
CA GLU A 371 -8.32 3.05 -27.94
C GLU A 371 -8.82 3.36 -26.53
N TYR A 372 -9.93 2.74 -26.14
CA TYR A 372 -10.49 2.85 -24.81
C TYR A 372 -9.50 2.44 -23.70
N TRP A 373 -8.55 1.53 -23.99
CA TRP A 373 -7.53 1.09 -23.04
C TRP A 373 -6.42 2.12 -22.85
N ALA A 374 -6.24 3.04 -23.80
CA ALA A 374 -5.27 4.14 -23.71
C ALA A 374 -5.77 5.28 -22.81
N LYS A 375 -7.08 5.34 -22.51
CA LYS A 375 -7.69 6.37 -21.65
C LYS A 375 -7.69 5.96 -20.18
N SER A 376 -7.20 6.84 -19.31
CA SER A 376 -7.18 6.62 -17.86
C SER A 376 -7.74 7.79 -17.06
N ILE A 377 -8.36 7.50 -15.92
CA ILE A 377 -8.82 8.52 -14.98
C ILE A 377 -7.89 8.55 -13.78
N ILE A 378 -7.20 9.66 -13.58
CA ILE A 378 -6.31 9.85 -12.44
C ILE A 378 -7.13 10.16 -11.20
N HIS A 379 -6.96 9.34 -10.16
CA HIS A 379 -7.52 9.58 -8.84
C HIS A 379 -6.42 10.06 -7.88
N PRO A 380 -6.35 11.37 -7.59
CA PRO A 380 -5.27 11.92 -6.80
C PRO A 380 -5.41 11.54 -5.31
N LEU A 381 -4.33 11.01 -4.72
CA LEU A 381 -4.26 10.69 -3.29
C LEU A 381 -3.20 11.53 -2.57
N LEU A 382 -3.62 12.38 -1.63
CA LEU A 382 -2.71 13.29 -0.91
C LEU A 382 -1.61 12.50 -0.18
N LYS A 383 -0.34 12.88 -0.42
CA LYS A 383 0.80 12.34 0.32
C LYS A 383 0.73 12.84 1.77
N LYS A 384 1.12 12.00 2.72
CA LYS A 384 1.08 12.34 4.14
C LYS A 384 1.94 13.57 4.43
N GLY A 385 1.37 14.58 5.07
CA GLY A 385 2.09 15.79 5.50
C GLY A 385 2.39 16.80 4.38
N LYS A 386 1.86 16.58 3.17
CA LYS A 386 1.92 17.56 2.09
C LYS A 386 0.72 18.50 2.13
N ASP A 387 0.90 19.69 1.56
CA ASP A 387 -0.17 20.67 1.40
C ASP A 387 -1.25 20.10 0.47
N TYR A 388 -2.52 20.23 0.85
CA TYR A 388 -3.64 19.75 0.05
C TYR A 388 -3.96 20.67 -1.14
N ARG A 389 -3.34 21.86 -1.17
CA ARG A 389 -3.52 22.87 -2.22
C ARG A 389 -2.54 22.71 -3.38
N ASP A 390 -1.48 21.92 -3.18
CA ASP A 390 -0.44 21.62 -4.17
C ASP A 390 -0.80 20.33 -4.94
N PRO A 391 -1.08 20.39 -6.26
CA PRO A 391 -1.37 19.22 -7.08
C PRO A 391 -0.27 18.15 -7.05
N LEU A 392 1.01 18.56 -7.04
CA LEU A 392 2.16 17.65 -7.06
C LEU A 392 2.40 16.96 -5.70
N GLY A 393 1.75 17.47 -4.65
CA GLY A 393 1.60 16.86 -3.34
C GLY A 393 0.81 15.54 -3.33
N TYR A 394 0.17 15.17 -4.44
CA TYR A 394 -0.65 13.97 -4.55
C TYR A 394 0.08 12.81 -5.27
N ARG A 395 -0.41 11.59 -5.09
CA ARG A 395 -0.06 10.42 -5.90
C ARG A 395 -1.08 10.24 -7.01
N CYS A 396 -0.60 9.91 -8.20
CA CYS A 396 -1.38 9.82 -9.43
C CYS A 396 -1.82 8.37 -9.64
N ILE A 397 -2.95 7.92 -9.09
CA ILE A 397 -3.41 6.54 -9.35
C ILE A 397 -4.30 6.49 -10.59
N SER A 398 -3.87 5.76 -11.61
CA SER A 398 -4.60 5.60 -12.86
C SER A 398 -5.67 4.51 -12.76
N LEU A 399 -6.92 4.92 -12.97
CA LEU A 399 -8.06 4.03 -13.15
C LEU A 399 -8.19 3.72 -14.65
N ILE A 400 -7.83 2.48 -15.00
CA ILE A 400 -7.85 1.92 -16.35
C ILE A 400 -8.96 0.85 -16.41
N SER A 401 -9.48 0.56 -17.61
CA SER A 401 -10.41 -0.54 -17.88
C SER A 401 -10.01 -1.83 -17.15
N THR A 402 -10.99 -2.53 -16.58
CA THR A 402 -10.77 -3.82 -15.91
C THR A 402 -10.36 -4.92 -16.88
N ILE A 403 -10.86 -4.85 -18.12
CA ILE A 403 -10.47 -5.74 -19.22
C ILE A 403 -9.01 -5.49 -19.59
N ALA A 404 -8.61 -4.23 -19.79
CA ALA A 404 -7.23 -3.85 -20.08
C ALA A 404 -6.24 -4.27 -18.97
N LYS A 405 -6.63 -4.12 -17.70
CA LYS A 405 -5.82 -4.61 -16.56
C LYS A 405 -5.70 -6.13 -16.52
N THR A 406 -6.73 -6.85 -16.98
CA THR A 406 -6.69 -8.30 -17.07
C THR A 406 -5.70 -8.75 -18.14
N TYR A 407 -5.73 -8.11 -19.31
CA TYR A 407 -4.73 -8.30 -20.37
C TYR A 407 -3.31 -7.99 -19.88
N SER A 408 -3.12 -6.81 -19.27
CA SER A 408 -1.83 -6.38 -18.71
C SER A 408 -1.29 -7.33 -17.64
N ASN A 409 -2.18 -7.98 -16.87
CA ASN A 409 -1.79 -8.99 -15.89
C ASN A 409 -1.33 -10.33 -16.52
N ILE A 410 -1.88 -10.70 -17.69
CA ILE A 410 -1.39 -11.85 -18.47
C ILE A 410 0.01 -11.55 -18.97
N LEU A 411 0.19 -10.41 -19.65
CA LEU A 411 1.51 -9.95 -20.12
C LEU A 411 2.52 -9.91 -18.97
N ASN A 412 2.15 -9.30 -17.85
CA ASN A 412 3.03 -9.21 -16.68
C ASN A 412 3.44 -10.58 -16.12
N THR A 413 2.54 -11.57 -16.18
CA THR A 413 2.86 -12.92 -15.69
C THR A 413 3.90 -13.58 -16.60
N ARG A 414 3.72 -13.52 -17.92
CA ARG A 414 4.69 -14.03 -18.90
C ARG A 414 6.03 -13.33 -18.81
N LEU A 415 6.01 -12.00 -18.75
CA LEU A 415 7.21 -11.18 -18.63
C LEU A 415 8.02 -11.55 -17.37
N LEU A 416 7.36 -11.63 -16.22
CA LEU A 416 8.05 -11.98 -14.96
C LEU A 416 8.62 -13.40 -14.98
N GLU A 417 7.93 -14.36 -15.60
CA GLU A 417 8.43 -15.73 -15.74
C GLU A 417 9.68 -15.74 -16.64
N TYR A 418 9.62 -15.08 -17.80
CA TYR A 418 10.77 -14.95 -18.69
C TYR A 418 11.99 -14.27 -18.03
N LEU A 419 11.78 -13.16 -17.32
CA LEU A 419 12.85 -12.42 -16.64
C LEU A 419 13.54 -13.24 -15.55
N GLU A 420 12.78 -14.04 -14.78
CA GLU A 420 13.35 -14.88 -13.72
C GLU A 420 14.00 -16.14 -14.29
N ASP A 421 13.38 -16.82 -15.26
CA ASP A 421 13.89 -18.05 -15.86
C ASP A 421 15.22 -17.81 -16.61
N ASN A 422 15.40 -16.63 -17.20
CA ASN A 422 16.63 -16.22 -17.89
C ASN A 422 17.57 -15.39 -17.02
N SER A 423 17.26 -15.18 -15.73
CA SER A 423 18.08 -14.40 -14.79
C SER A 423 18.44 -12.98 -15.30
N LEU A 424 17.49 -12.31 -15.97
CA LEU A 424 17.69 -11.00 -16.61
C LEU A 424 17.57 -9.82 -15.64
N LEU A 425 17.15 -10.06 -14.40
CA LEU A 425 17.11 -9.05 -13.35
C LEU A 425 18.17 -9.33 -12.29
N SER A 426 19.00 -8.33 -12.03
CA SER A 426 20.10 -8.35 -11.07
C SER A 426 19.64 -8.78 -9.68
N GLU A 427 20.47 -9.51 -8.93
CA GLU A 427 20.09 -10.05 -7.62
C GLU A 427 19.90 -8.97 -6.55
N GLU A 428 20.54 -7.81 -6.75
CA GLU A 428 20.43 -6.59 -5.97
C GLU A 428 19.05 -5.94 -6.10
N GLN A 429 18.31 -6.20 -7.19
CA GLN A 429 16.94 -5.72 -7.39
C GLN A 429 15.93 -6.66 -6.76
N ASN A 430 15.33 -6.26 -5.64
CA ASN A 430 14.28 -7.01 -4.94
C ASN A 430 12.86 -6.46 -5.15
N GLY A 431 12.71 -5.27 -5.73
CA GLY A 431 11.42 -4.63 -5.95
C GLY A 431 10.51 -5.45 -6.87
N PHE A 432 9.24 -5.59 -6.51
CA PHE A 432 8.17 -6.22 -7.33
C PHE A 432 8.38 -7.68 -7.77
N ARG A 433 9.39 -8.36 -7.23
CA ARG A 433 9.72 -9.75 -7.57
C ARG A 433 9.17 -10.75 -6.55
N LYS A 434 8.83 -11.96 -7.02
CA LYS A 434 8.32 -13.04 -6.16
C LYS A 434 9.41 -13.52 -5.19
N LEU A 435 9.00 -13.98 -4.00
CA LEU A 435 9.88 -14.53 -2.95
C LEU A 435 10.95 -13.58 -2.38
N ARG A 436 10.88 -12.29 -2.74
CA ARG A 436 11.73 -11.20 -2.27
C ARG A 436 10.91 -10.25 -1.39
N SER A 437 11.53 -9.65 -0.38
CA SER A 437 10.85 -8.81 0.60
C SER A 437 11.76 -7.68 1.09
N CYS A 438 11.17 -6.59 1.58
CA CYS A 438 11.94 -5.48 2.17
C CYS A 438 12.88 -5.95 3.30
N LEU A 439 12.45 -6.96 4.07
CA LEU A 439 13.24 -7.53 5.17
C LEU A 439 14.56 -8.14 4.70
N ASP A 440 14.62 -8.64 3.47
CA ASP A 440 15.80 -9.28 2.92
C ASP A 440 16.94 -8.24 2.75
N HIS A 441 16.61 -7.07 2.21
CA HIS A 441 17.55 -5.94 2.11
C HIS A 441 17.86 -5.28 3.45
N ILE A 442 16.85 -5.07 4.31
CA ILE A 442 17.06 -4.54 5.67
C ILE A 442 18.04 -5.44 6.43
N TYR A 443 17.85 -6.76 6.39
CA TYR A 443 18.74 -7.72 7.03
C TYR A 443 20.16 -7.64 6.46
N SER A 444 20.28 -7.64 5.14
CA SER A 444 21.59 -7.63 4.45
C SER A 444 22.38 -6.38 4.80
N LEU A 445 21.77 -5.21 4.67
CA LEU A 445 22.38 -3.93 4.99
C LEU A 445 22.78 -3.85 6.47
N CYS A 446 21.87 -4.14 7.40
CA CYS A 446 22.16 -4.07 8.83
C CYS A 446 23.27 -5.04 9.26
N THR A 447 23.33 -6.22 8.65
CA THR A 447 24.37 -7.23 8.93
C THR A 447 25.74 -6.77 8.43
N ILE A 448 25.82 -6.23 7.21
CA ILE A 448 27.05 -5.64 6.64
C ILE A 448 27.57 -4.51 7.54
N LEU A 449 26.71 -3.56 7.87
CA LEU A 449 27.06 -2.43 8.71
C LEU A 449 27.55 -2.86 10.09
N ARG A 450 26.87 -3.82 10.72
CA ARG A 450 27.25 -4.38 12.01
C ARG A 450 28.64 -5.02 11.95
N ASN A 451 28.87 -5.90 10.99
CA ASN A 451 30.13 -6.67 10.89
C ASN A 451 31.32 -5.76 10.61
N ARG A 452 31.14 -4.74 9.76
CA ARG A 452 32.19 -3.76 9.48
C ARG A 452 32.49 -2.87 10.68
N LYS A 453 31.44 -2.42 11.38
CA LYS A 453 31.60 -1.64 12.61
C LYS A 453 32.35 -2.44 13.69
N LEU A 454 32.06 -3.73 13.85
CA LEU A 454 32.80 -4.64 14.74
C LEU A 454 34.28 -4.76 14.32
N ALA A 455 34.55 -4.84 13.02
CA ALA A 455 35.90 -4.83 12.47
C ALA A 455 36.56 -3.43 12.44
N ASN A 456 35.97 -2.42 13.09
CA ASN A 456 36.45 -1.03 13.13
C ASN A 456 36.63 -0.39 11.74
N LYS A 457 35.83 -0.80 10.75
CA LYS A 457 35.86 -0.27 9.38
C LYS A 457 34.76 0.77 9.18
N ASP A 458 35.08 1.80 8.41
CA ASP A 458 34.14 2.84 7.99
C ASP A 458 33.23 2.33 6.87
N THR A 459 32.00 2.81 6.81
CA THR A 459 31.06 2.48 5.74
C THR A 459 30.27 3.73 5.38
N PHE A 460 30.24 4.05 4.10
CA PHE A 460 29.50 5.19 3.57
C PHE A 460 28.31 4.68 2.77
N LEU A 461 27.15 5.25 3.05
CA LEU A 461 25.88 4.93 2.41
C LEU A 461 25.34 6.17 1.72
N CYS A 462 24.76 6.00 0.53
CA CYS A 462 23.87 7.00 -0.05
C CYS A 462 22.50 6.37 -0.29
N PHE A 463 21.46 6.93 0.34
CA PHE A 463 20.07 6.57 0.06
C PHE A 463 19.56 7.49 -1.04
N ILE A 464 19.26 6.96 -2.23
CA ILE A 464 18.82 7.73 -3.39
C ILE A 464 17.28 7.71 -3.45
N ASP A 465 16.69 8.89 -3.69
CA ASP A 465 15.27 9.06 -4.02
C ASP A 465 15.19 9.75 -5.39
N PHE A 466 14.47 9.16 -6.34
CA PHE A 466 14.17 9.81 -7.62
C PHE A 466 12.91 10.68 -7.50
N GLN A 467 12.92 11.84 -8.16
CA GLN A 467 11.75 12.72 -8.23
C GLN A 467 10.68 12.08 -9.10
N LYS A 468 9.57 11.66 -8.48
CA LYS A 468 8.40 11.10 -9.18
C LYS A 468 8.76 9.98 -10.18
N ALA A 469 9.66 9.07 -9.77
CA ALA A 469 10.31 8.08 -10.65
C ALA A 469 9.35 7.35 -11.62
N PHE A 470 8.21 6.88 -11.11
CA PHE A 470 7.20 6.18 -11.92
C PHE A 470 6.58 7.07 -12.99
N ASP A 471 6.40 8.36 -12.70
CA ASP A 471 5.75 9.31 -13.61
C ASP A 471 6.74 9.86 -14.67
N SER A 472 8.05 9.65 -14.49
CA SER A 472 9.11 10.23 -15.35
C SER A 472 9.74 9.25 -16.34
N VAL A 473 9.29 7.99 -16.39
CA VAL A 473 9.84 6.98 -17.32
C VAL A 473 9.46 7.32 -18.76
N ASP A 474 10.42 7.74 -19.57
CA ASP A 474 10.24 7.94 -21.01
C ASP A 474 9.91 6.62 -21.72
N HIS A 475 8.84 6.61 -22.52
CA HIS A 475 8.35 5.38 -23.16
C HIS A 475 9.32 4.84 -24.22
N ASN A 476 9.98 5.70 -24.99
CA ASN A 476 10.94 5.28 -26.02
C ASN A 476 12.18 4.64 -25.39
N LEU A 477 12.67 5.21 -24.29
CA LEU A 477 13.77 4.64 -23.52
C LEU A 477 13.39 3.31 -22.85
N LEU A 478 12.15 3.20 -22.37
CA LEU A 478 11.63 1.94 -21.83
C LEU A 478 11.60 0.84 -22.90
N PHE A 479 11.09 1.14 -24.09
CA PHE A 479 11.06 0.18 -25.20
C PHE A 479 12.45 -0.23 -25.64
N HIS A 480 13.38 0.71 -25.71
CA HIS A 480 14.79 0.42 -25.98
C HIS A 480 15.38 -0.55 -24.95
N LYS A 481 15.12 -0.33 -23.65
CA LYS A 481 15.59 -1.27 -22.60
C LYS A 481 14.98 -2.66 -22.77
N LEU A 482 13.68 -2.77 -23.07
CA LEU A 482 13.03 -4.07 -23.29
C LEU A 482 13.69 -4.85 -24.43
N LEU A 483 13.93 -4.19 -25.56
CA LEU A 483 14.60 -4.82 -26.70
C LEU A 483 16.04 -5.22 -26.34
N SER A 484 16.77 -4.36 -25.62
CA SER A 484 18.17 -4.61 -25.24
C SER A 484 18.35 -5.85 -24.35
N ILE A 485 17.31 -6.27 -23.63
CA ILE A 485 17.32 -7.47 -22.79
C ILE A 485 16.66 -8.70 -23.45
N GLY A 486 16.44 -8.67 -24.76
CA GLY A 486 15.93 -9.83 -25.49
C GLY A 486 14.41 -9.88 -25.67
N ILE A 487 13.65 -8.87 -25.24
CA ILE A 487 12.18 -8.88 -25.37
C ILE A 487 11.77 -8.34 -26.74
N HIS A 488 11.41 -9.25 -27.64
CA HIS A 488 11.04 -8.97 -29.02
C HIS A 488 9.67 -9.59 -29.38
N GLY A 489 9.24 -9.41 -30.63
CA GLY A 489 8.07 -10.10 -31.20
C GLY A 489 6.72 -9.62 -30.67
N ASN A 490 5.76 -10.55 -30.60
CA ASN A 490 4.39 -10.28 -30.16
C ASN A 490 4.36 -9.69 -28.75
N MET A 491 5.23 -10.17 -27.85
CA MET A 491 5.28 -9.66 -26.49
C MET A 491 5.68 -8.17 -26.45
N TYR A 492 6.72 -7.79 -27.18
CA TYR A 492 7.15 -6.41 -27.27
C TYR A 492 6.06 -5.52 -27.88
N LYS A 493 5.48 -5.94 -29.01
CA LYS A 493 4.37 -5.22 -29.68
C LYS A 493 3.15 -5.07 -28.76
N ALA A 494 2.81 -6.11 -28.00
CA ALA A 494 1.73 -6.10 -27.02
C ALA A 494 1.99 -5.13 -25.87
N ILE A 495 3.21 -5.07 -25.32
CA ILE A 495 3.57 -4.07 -24.31
C ILE A 495 3.49 -2.66 -24.91
N LYS A 496 4.15 -2.43 -26.05
CA LYS A 496 4.22 -1.13 -26.73
C LYS A 496 2.85 -0.56 -27.00
N SER A 497 1.95 -1.34 -27.60
CA SER A 497 0.58 -0.92 -27.91
C SER A 497 -0.23 -0.50 -26.68
N THR A 498 0.06 -1.04 -25.49
CA THR A 498 -0.62 -0.59 -24.26
C THR A 498 -0.20 0.81 -23.79
N TYR A 499 0.87 1.37 -24.34
CA TYR A 499 1.43 2.69 -24.04
C TYR A 499 1.32 3.67 -25.22
N GLU A 500 0.78 3.24 -26.36
CA GLU A 500 0.60 4.14 -27.50
C GLU A 500 -0.60 5.09 -27.29
N LYS A 501 -0.36 6.38 -27.56
CA LYS A 501 -1.40 7.44 -27.54
C LYS A 501 -2.18 7.50 -26.22
N LEU A 502 -1.48 7.34 -25.09
CA LEU A 502 -2.10 7.42 -23.78
C LEU A 502 -2.71 8.79 -23.52
N GLN A 503 -3.90 8.78 -22.91
CA GLN A 503 -4.59 10.00 -22.47
C GLN A 503 -5.03 9.85 -21.02
N ALA A 504 -4.98 10.96 -20.28
CA ALA A 504 -5.43 11.01 -18.91
C ALA A 504 -6.33 12.23 -18.63
N ALA A 505 -7.21 12.07 -17.65
CA ALA A 505 -7.98 13.17 -17.06
C ALA A 505 -8.00 13.02 -15.53
N VAL A 506 -7.90 14.14 -14.80
CA VAL A 506 -7.87 14.13 -13.33
C VAL A 506 -9.29 14.22 -12.77
N ARG A 507 -9.63 13.34 -11.81
CA ARG A 507 -10.92 13.37 -11.11
C ARG A 507 -10.85 14.23 -9.85
N LEU A 508 -11.48 15.40 -9.90
CA LEU A 508 -11.56 16.37 -8.80
C LEU A 508 -13.01 16.55 -8.35
N ASN A 509 -13.28 16.33 -7.06
CA ASN A 509 -14.61 16.50 -6.44
C ASN A 509 -15.79 15.81 -7.17
N GLY A 510 -15.51 14.77 -7.97
CA GLY A 510 -16.50 14.03 -8.76
C GLY A 510 -16.64 14.49 -10.22
N SER A 511 -15.97 15.57 -10.62
CA SER A 511 -15.84 16.03 -12.00
C SER A 511 -14.49 15.62 -12.59
N LEU A 512 -14.40 15.61 -13.92
CA LEU A 512 -13.14 15.41 -14.64
C LEU A 512 -12.60 16.76 -15.13
N THR A 513 -11.29 16.85 -15.26
CA THR A 513 -10.62 17.85 -16.12
C THR A 513 -10.81 17.47 -17.59
N ASP A 514 -10.37 18.33 -18.49
CA ASP A 514 -10.13 17.90 -19.87
C ASP A 514 -9.05 16.83 -19.94
N TRP A 515 -9.04 16.12 -21.06
CA TRP A 515 -8.04 15.12 -21.38
C TRP A 515 -6.73 15.76 -21.82
N PHE A 516 -5.61 15.15 -21.45
CA PHE A 516 -4.27 15.51 -21.89
C PHE A 516 -3.47 14.26 -22.27
N SER A 517 -2.44 14.44 -23.09
CA SER A 517 -1.53 13.37 -23.54
C SER A 517 -0.60 12.92 -22.41
N VAL A 518 -0.27 11.63 -22.39
CA VAL A 518 0.70 11.05 -21.44
C VAL A 518 1.84 10.44 -22.26
N GLU A 519 2.98 11.11 -22.27
CA GLU A 519 4.16 10.77 -23.08
C GLU A 519 5.29 10.16 -22.24
N ALA A 520 5.26 10.41 -20.93
CA ALA A 520 6.14 9.80 -19.95
C ALA A 520 5.34 9.12 -18.82
N GLY A 521 6.01 8.21 -18.13
CA GLY A 521 5.53 7.53 -16.94
C GLY A 521 4.91 6.16 -17.19
N VAL A 522 5.12 5.25 -16.24
CA VAL A 522 4.41 3.97 -16.15
C VAL A 522 3.08 4.17 -15.43
N ARG A 523 2.02 3.50 -15.91
CA ARG A 523 0.65 3.73 -15.39
C ARG A 523 0.50 3.20 -13.96
N GLN A 524 0.61 4.08 -12.96
CA GLN A 524 0.48 3.70 -11.55
C GLN A 524 -0.90 3.06 -11.26
N GLY A 525 -0.89 1.82 -10.80
CA GLY A 525 -2.12 1.05 -10.55
C GLY A 525 -2.48 0.06 -11.66
N ASP A 526 -1.68 0.00 -12.73
CA ASP A 526 -1.60 -1.14 -13.64
C ASP A 526 -0.72 -2.26 -13.04
N ASN A 527 -1.00 -3.51 -13.42
CA ASN A 527 -0.28 -4.69 -12.96
C ASN A 527 1.10 -4.82 -13.61
N LEU A 528 1.25 -4.36 -14.85
CA LEU A 528 2.48 -4.44 -15.65
C LEU A 528 3.49 -3.35 -15.28
N ALA A 529 3.02 -2.16 -14.90
CA ALA A 529 3.83 -0.98 -14.61
C ALA A 529 4.98 -1.22 -13.61
N PRO A 530 4.80 -1.92 -12.46
CA PRO A 530 5.90 -2.14 -11.52
C PRO A 530 7.03 -3.00 -12.10
N THR A 531 6.72 -4.00 -12.92
CA THR A 531 7.72 -4.86 -13.57
C THR A 531 8.49 -4.09 -14.64
N LEU A 532 7.79 -3.29 -15.44
CA LEU A 532 8.43 -2.41 -16.43
C LEU A 532 9.38 -1.41 -15.76
N PHE A 533 8.97 -0.84 -14.62
CA PHE A 533 9.85 0.04 -13.85
C PHE A 533 11.07 -0.71 -13.29
N ALA A 534 10.89 -1.94 -12.77
CA ALA A 534 12.00 -2.75 -12.28
C ALA A 534 13.01 -3.04 -13.40
N VAL A 535 12.54 -3.43 -14.59
CA VAL A 535 13.39 -3.60 -15.79
C VAL A 535 14.09 -2.30 -16.16
N PHE A 536 13.38 -1.17 -16.08
CA PHE A 536 13.93 0.13 -16.47
C PHE A 536 15.15 0.53 -15.62
N VAL A 537 15.14 0.23 -14.32
CA VAL A 537 16.21 0.64 -13.40
C VAL A 537 17.27 -0.43 -13.17
N ASP A 538 17.11 -1.65 -13.68
CA ASP A 538 17.97 -2.79 -13.31
C ASP A 538 19.40 -2.66 -13.82
N ASP A 539 19.59 -2.13 -15.03
CA ASP A 539 20.91 -1.94 -15.64
C ASP A 539 21.84 -1.02 -14.83
N LEU A 540 21.27 -0.13 -14.02
CA LEU A 540 22.02 0.69 -13.06
C LEU A 540 22.85 -0.19 -12.10
N VAL A 541 22.35 -1.36 -11.72
CA VAL A 541 23.09 -2.31 -10.87
C VAL A 541 24.37 -2.74 -11.55
N THR A 542 24.28 -3.05 -12.84
CA THR A 542 25.42 -3.51 -13.64
C THR A 542 26.45 -2.39 -13.76
N GLU A 543 26.03 -1.16 -14.07
CA GLU A 543 26.93 0.00 -14.15
C GLU A 543 27.63 0.29 -12.80
N ILE A 544 26.88 0.25 -11.70
CA ILE A 544 27.44 0.41 -10.35
C ILE A 544 28.46 -0.68 -10.02
N ASN A 545 28.14 -1.93 -10.32
CA ASN A 545 29.00 -3.06 -9.98
C ASN A 545 30.30 -3.06 -10.80
N ARG A 546 30.29 -2.55 -12.05
CA ARG A 546 31.50 -2.37 -12.88
C ARG A 546 32.54 -1.45 -12.25
N ILE A 547 32.14 -0.50 -11.43
CA ILE A 547 33.06 0.44 -10.76
C ILE A 547 33.93 -0.28 -9.73
N GLY A 548 33.44 -1.40 -9.16
CA GLY A 548 34.21 -2.24 -8.25
C GLY A 548 34.57 -1.57 -6.91
N LYS A 549 33.76 -0.60 -6.45
CA LYS A 549 33.97 0.17 -5.20
C LYS A 549 32.98 -0.18 -4.08
N GLY A 550 32.39 -1.37 -4.15
CA GLY A 550 31.49 -1.91 -3.14
C GLY A 550 32.21 -2.49 -1.94
N ILE A 551 31.46 -3.24 -1.13
CA ILE A 551 31.95 -3.93 0.06
C ILE A 551 32.10 -5.42 -0.21
N ASN A 552 33.29 -5.95 0.06
CA ASN A 552 33.55 -7.39 -0.01
C ASN A 552 32.78 -8.16 1.07
N ILE A 553 31.89 -9.04 0.64
CA ILE A 553 31.07 -9.96 1.45
C ILE A 553 31.45 -11.41 1.12
N GLY A 554 32.64 -11.82 1.55
CA GLY A 554 33.20 -13.13 1.18
C GLY A 554 33.89 -13.04 -0.17
N THR A 555 33.44 -13.82 -1.14
CA THR A 555 33.95 -13.83 -2.52
C THR A 555 33.25 -12.82 -3.44
N ASP A 556 32.13 -12.26 -3.01
CA ASP A 556 31.36 -11.28 -3.76
C ASP A 556 31.61 -9.86 -3.24
N SER A 557 31.33 -8.85 -4.06
CA SER A 557 31.30 -7.44 -3.67
C SER A 557 29.88 -6.89 -3.81
N LEU A 558 29.41 -6.14 -2.82
CA LEU A 558 28.10 -5.51 -2.83
C LEU A 558 28.24 -3.99 -2.82
N SER A 559 27.83 -3.36 -3.92
CA SER A 559 27.91 -1.91 -4.11
C SER A 559 26.55 -1.22 -3.98
N CYS A 560 25.45 -1.95 -4.18
CA CYS A 560 24.11 -1.37 -4.07
C CYS A 560 23.02 -2.39 -3.67
N LEU A 561 21.87 -1.86 -3.26
CA LEU A 561 20.63 -2.60 -3.00
C LEU A 561 19.45 -1.79 -3.56
N LEU A 562 18.65 -2.39 -4.44
CA LEU A 562 17.52 -1.72 -5.10
C LEU A 562 16.19 -2.39 -4.70
N TYR A 563 15.27 -1.60 -4.17
CA TYR A 563 13.87 -2.02 -4.02
C TYR A 563 13.01 -1.11 -4.89
N ALA A 564 13.07 -1.35 -6.20
CA ALA A 564 12.58 -0.42 -7.21
C ALA A 564 13.24 0.96 -7.09
N ASP A 565 12.49 1.98 -6.68
CA ASP A 565 12.95 3.37 -6.57
C ASP A 565 13.75 3.65 -5.30
N ASP A 566 13.59 2.83 -4.25
CA ASP A 566 14.39 2.90 -3.03
C ASP A 566 15.77 2.25 -3.26
N ILE A 567 16.79 3.06 -3.58
CA ILE A 567 18.16 2.59 -3.86
C ILE A 567 19.11 2.97 -2.71
N VAL A 568 20.00 2.05 -2.34
CA VAL A 568 21.11 2.32 -1.41
C VAL A 568 22.43 1.98 -2.08
N LEU A 569 23.30 2.96 -2.20
CA LEU A 569 24.71 2.76 -2.54
C LEU A 569 25.52 2.47 -1.27
N ILE A 570 26.52 1.62 -1.41
CA ILE A 570 27.31 1.12 -0.30
C ILE A 570 28.78 1.11 -0.73
N SER A 571 29.64 1.82 0.01
CA SER A 571 31.08 1.79 -0.21
C SER A 571 31.84 1.84 1.12
N ASP A 572 33.09 1.38 1.10
CA ASP A 572 34.00 1.44 2.25
C ASP A 572 34.93 2.65 2.26
N THR A 573 34.95 3.44 1.18
CA THR A 573 35.78 4.63 1.04
C THR A 573 34.97 5.83 0.54
N VAL A 574 35.49 7.02 0.82
CA VAL A 574 34.91 8.29 0.35
C VAL A 574 34.95 8.36 -1.18
N ASP A 575 36.13 8.14 -1.78
CA ASP A 575 36.30 8.13 -3.23
C ASP A 575 35.43 7.05 -3.90
N GLY A 576 35.28 5.90 -3.23
CA GLY A 576 34.41 4.84 -3.69
C GLY A 576 32.97 5.30 -3.80
N LEU A 577 32.39 5.84 -2.74
CA LEU A 577 31.01 6.33 -2.77
C LEU A 577 30.82 7.49 -3.77
N GLN A 578 31.77 8.42 -3.85
CA GLN A 578 31.70 9.52 -4.83
C GLN A 578 31.73 8.99 -6.27
N SER A 579 32.54 7.97 -6.55
CA SER A 579 32.56 7.31 -7.87
C SER A 579 31.21 6.65 -8.20
N LEU A 580 30.58 6.00 -7.22
CA LEU A 580 29.22 5.45 -7.40
C LEU A 580 28.18 6.55 -7.67
N LEU A 581 28.30 7.71 -7.00
CA LEU A 581 27.41 8.87 -7.23
C LEU A 581 27.58 9.50 -8.62
N HIS A 582 28.81 9.55 -9.14
CA HIS A 582 29.06 9.99 -10.52
C HIS A 582 28.40 9.05 -11.52
N CYS A 583 28.54 7.73 -11.34
CA CYS A 583 27.85 6.76 -12.19
C CYS A 583 26.33 6.93 -12.14
N VAL A 584 25.74 7.08 -10.95
CA VAL A 584 24.31 7.37 -10.82
C VAL A 584 23.94 8.67 -11.54
N THR A 585 24.78 9.70 -11.45
CA THR A 585 24.56 10.98 -12.12
C THR A 585 24.51 10.81 -13.64
N ASP A 586 25.48 10.11 -14.21
CA ASP A 586 25.57 9.90 -15.66
C ASP A 586 24.42 9.00 -16.16
N TRP A 587 24.16 7.89 -15.46
CA TRP A 587 23.03 7.01 -15.74
C TRP A 587 21.69 7.77 -15.66
N SER A 588 21.51 8.61 -14.64
CA SER A 588 20.30 9.42 -14.46
C SER A 588 20.06 10.40 -15.60
N LYS A 589 21.13 10.99 -16.15
CA LYS A 589 21.07 11.88 -17.32
C LYS A 589 20.67 11.10 -18.57
N THR A 590 21.33 9.97 -18.84
CA THR A 590 21.04 9.11 -20.00
C THR A 590 19.59 8.62 -19.99
N TRP A 591 19.09 8.20 -18.83
CA TRP A 591 17.76 7.60 -18.69
C TRP A 591 16.68 8.57 -18.21
N ARG A 592 16.98 9.87 -18.18
CA ARG A 592 16.04 10.96 -17.86
C ARG A 592 15.34 10.84 -16.49
N LEU A 593 15.98 10.20 -15.52
CA LEU A 593 15.46 10.09 -14.15
C LEU A 593 16.14 11.08 -13.22
N LYS A 594 15.42 12.14 -12.85
CA LYS A 594 15.96 13.19 -11.98
C LYS A 594 16.06 12.71 -10.52
N VAL A 595 17.26 12.79 -9.96
CA VAL A 595 17.50 12.51 -8.53
C VAL A 595 16.99 13.67 -7.68
N ASN A 596 16.35 13.34 -6.56
CA ASN A 596 15.87 14.29 -5.58
C ASN A 596 16.92 14.57 -4.50
N THR A 597 17.78 15.56 -4.72
CA THR A 597 18.87 15.90 -3.79
C THR A 597 18.41 16.22 -2.37
N ASP A 598 17.22 16.81 -2.21
CA ASP A 598 16.66 17.11 -0.88
C ASP A 598 16.28 15.86 -0.08
N LYS A 599 15.96 14.74 -0.76
CA LYS A 599 15.62 13.48 -0.09
C LYS A 599 16.74 12.45 -0.14
N THR A 600 17.66 12.59 -1.09
CA THR A 600 18.85 11.76 -1.19
C THR A 600 19.79 12.14 -0.05
N LYS A 601 20.18 11.17 0.78
CA LYS A 601 20.96 11.43 2.00
C LYS A 601 22.16 10.52 2.12
N ILE A 602 23.24 11.06 2.66
CA ILE A 602 24.46 10.33 2.99
C ILE A 602 24.42 9.89 4.45
N MET A 603 24.96 8.71 4.75
CA MET A 603 25.19 8.26 6.11
C MET A 603 26.56 7.62 6.25
N HIS A 604 27.33 8.06 7.26
CA HIS A 604 28.63 7.49 7.61
C HIS A 604 28.51 6.61 8.86
N VAL A 605 28.52 5.29 8.65
CA VAL A 605 28.46 4.29 9.72
C VAL A 605 29.86 3.87 10.11
N ARG A 606 30.17 4.02 11.41
CA ARG A 606 31.50 3.77 11.97
C ARG A 606 31.43 3.41 13.45
N LYS A 607 32.58 3.10 14.05
CA LYS A 607 32.69 2.98 15.51
C LYS A 607 32.52 4.36 16.15
N ALA A 608 31.72 4.48 17.21
CA ALA A 608 31.40 5.78 17.82
C ALA A 608 32.63 6.57 18.32
N SER A 609 33.73 5.88 18.59
CA SER A 609 35.02 6.49 18.96
C SER A 609 35.77 7.14 17.80
N LYS A 610 35.38 6.88 16.53
CA LYS A 610 35.98 7.49 15.35
C LYS A 610 35.27 8.81 15.02
N PRO A 611 36.02 9.86 14.63
CA PRO A 611 35.43 11.11 14.17
C PRO A 611 34.56 10.87 12.93
N LYS A 612 33.57 11.76 12.73
CA LYS A 612 32.83 11.81 11.46
C LYS A 612 33.80 12.23 10.36
N ASN A 613 33.61 11.69 9.17
CA ASN A 613 34.21 12.25 7.99
C ASN A 613 33.47 13.55 7.62
N ASP A 614 34.20 14.57 7.21
CA ASP A 614 33.72 15.91 6.85
C ASP A 614 33.64 16.13 5.33
N TYR A 615 33.89 15.08 4.53
CA TYR A 615 33.79 15.14 3.08
C TYR A 615 32.38 15.48 2.60
N GLU A 616 32.30 16.46 1.71
CA GLU A 616 31.08 16.90 1.06
C GLU A 616 30.83 16.10 -0.22
N PHE A 617 30.00 15.07 -0.12
CA PHE A 617 29.59 14.30 -1.29
C PHE A 617 28.74 15.14 -2.23
N GLN A 618 29.03 15.05 -3.52
CA GLN A 618 28.35 15.82 -4.56
C GLN A 618 27.55 14.92 -5.50
N LEU A 619 26.38 15.40 -5.90
CA LEU A 619 25.56 14.79 -6.94
C LEU A 619 24.95 15.89 -7.80
N ASN A 620 25.18 15.88 -9.12
CA ASN A 620 24.84 16.99 -10.02
C ASN A 620 25.36 18.37 -9.54
N ASN A 621 26.60 18.44 -9.07
CA ASN A 621 27.22 19.65 -8.50
C ASN A 621 26.50 20.23 -7.27
N MET A 622 25.59 19.47 -6.65
CA MET A 622 24.93 19.83 -5.40
C MET A 622 25.48 18.97 -4.26
N THR A 623 25.78 19.60 -3.12
CA THR A 623 26.21 18.89 -1.91
C THR A 623 25.04 18.13 -1.29
N LEU A 624 25.25 16.84 -0.99
CA LEU A 624 24.26 16.00 -0.32
C LEU A 624 24.37 16.13 1.21
N GLU A 625 23.22 16.20 1.88
CA GLU A 625 23.17 16.25 3.34
C GLU A 625 23.61 14.91 3.95
N THR A 626 24.55 14.97 4.89
CA THR A 626 24.94 13.83 5.73
C THR A 626 24.10 13.77 7.00
N VAL A 627 23.40 12.65 7.21
CA VAL A 627 22.47 12.45 8.32
C VAL A 627 22.93 11.35 9.27
N SER A 628 22.53 11.46 10.55
CA SER A 628 22.78 10.44 11.56
C SER A 628 21.73 9.31 11.57
N LYS A 629 20.57 9.53 10.94
CA LYS A 629 19.49 8.56 10.83
C LYS A 629 18.71 8.71 9.52
N TYR A 630 18.24 7.59 8.98
CA TYR A 630 17.44 7.55 7.75
C TYR A 630 16.38 6.45 7.83
N ARG A 631 15.20 6.68 7.24
CA ARG A 631 14.12 5.68 7.14
C ARG A 631 14.26 4.90 5.84
N TYR A 632 14.83 3.70 5.91
CA TYR A 632 14.99 2.80 4.78
C TYR A 632 13.96 1.65 4.85
N LEU A 633 13.16 1.49 3.79
CA LEU A 633 12.14 0.45 3.68
C LEU A 633 11.25 0.31 4.93
N GLY A 634 10.87 1.44 5.53
CA GLY A 634 10.02 1.47 6.73
C GLY A 634 10.74 1.29 8.07
N LEU A 635 12.03 0.96 8.08
CA LEU A 635 12.86 0.88 9.28
C LEU A 635 13.76 2.13 9.42
N VAL A 636 13.95 2.65 10.62
CA VAL A 636 14.99 3.66 10.86
C VAL A 636 16.32 2.96 11.07
N ILE A 637 17.32 3.36 10.29
CA ILE A 637 18.72 2.99 10.45
C ILE A 637 19.45 4.21 11.00
N THR A 638 20.31 4.00 11.99
CA THR A 638 21.12 5.05 12.61
C THR A 638 22.60 4.80 12.33
N GLU A 639 23.42 5.85 12.31
CA GLU A 639 24.89 5.73 12.17
C GLU A 639 25.52 4.84 13.27
N ASN A 640 24.81 4.71 14.39
CA ASN A 640 25.22 3.90 15.51
C ASN A 640 24.69 2.46 15.51
N LEU A 641 23.74 2.13 14.61
CA LEU A 641 22.97 0.89 14.61
C LEU A 641 22.25 0.63 15.96
N ASP A 642 21.84 1.72 16.62
CA ASP A 642 20.96 1.66 17.78
C ASP A 642 19.50 1.64 17.29
N TYR A 643 18.79 0.56 17.65
CA TYR A 643 17.39 0.35 17.28
C TYR A 643 16.41 0.94 18.31
N LYS A 644 16.88 1.63 19.36
CA LYS A 644 15.98 2.37 20.26
C LYS A 644 15.16 3.43 19.52
N GLU A 645 15.77 4.18 18.61
CA GLU A 645 15.07 5.14 17.75
C GLU A 645 14.06 4.43 16.84
N THR A 646 14.45 3.31 16.24
CA THR A 646 13.57 2.47 15.42
C THR A 646 12.32 2.06 16.20
N THR A 647 12.51 1.51 17.40
CA THR A 647 11.38 1.06 18.24
C THR A 647 10.52 2.23 18.72
N ASN A 648 11.10 3.38 19.04
CA ASN A 648 10.34 4.59 19.39
C ASN A 648 9.40 5.04 18.25
N GLU A 649 9.85 4.99 17.00
CA GLU A 649 9.01 5.34 15.85
C GLU A 649 7.91 4.30 15.56
N LEU A 650 8.21 3.01 15.77
CA LEU A 650 7.20 1.95 15.71
C LEU A 650 6.17 2.11 16.83
N VAL A 651 6.58 2.38 18.07
CA VAL A 651 5.68 2.66 19.21
C VAL A 651 4.83 3.90 18.95
N SER A 652 5.40 4.95 18.37
CA SER A 652 4.65 6.17 18.02
C SER A 652 3.57 5.87 16.96
N SER A 653 3.88 5.02 15.99
CA SER A 653 2.93 4.57 14.96
C SER A 653 1.87 3.63 15.53
N GLY A 654 2.28 2.67 16.35
CA GLY A 654 1.40 1.75 17.06
C GLY A 654 0.48 2.48 18.03
N SER A 655 0.95 3.54 18.70
CA SER A 655 0.15 4.37 19.61
C SER A 655 -0.99 5.08 18.88
N ARG A 656 -0.77 5.57 17.67
CA ARG A 656 -1.85 6.14 16.83
C ARG A 656 -2.87 5.07 16.43
N SER A 657 -2.40 3.89 16.07
CA SER A 657 -3.27 2.75 15.74
C SER A 657 -4.09 2.30 16.96
N LEU A 658 -3.46 2.18 18.13
CA LEU A 658 -4.10 1.87 19.39
C LEU A 658 -5.12 2.95 19.77
N GLY A 659 -4.79 4.24 19.60
CA GLY A 659 -5.75 5.33 19.80
C GLY A 659 -7.01 5.17 18.94
N SER A 660 -6.87 4.70 17.69
CA SER A 660 -8.02 4.38 16.84
C SER A 660 -8.82 3.19 17.38
N LEU A 661 -8.16 2.12 17.83
CA LEU A 661 -8.81 0.98 18.47
C LEU A 661 -9.57 1.39 19.73
N VAL A 662 -8.93 2.15 20.63
CA VAL A 662 -9.53 2.66 21.87
C VAL A 662 -10.75 3.53 21.58
N SER A 663 -10.68 4.42 20.58
CA SER A 663 -11.83 5.23 20.15
C SER A 663 -13.00 4.35 19.69
N LYS A 664 -12.72 3.27 18.96
CA LYS A 664 -13.76 2.32 18.52
C LYS A 664 -14.32 1.48 19.66
N TYR A 665 -13.48 1.11 20.63
CA TYR A 665 -13.88 0.39 21.84
C TYR A 665 -14.91 1.20 22.63
N TYR A 666 -14.63 2.47 22.92
CA TYR A 666 -15.60 3.33 23.62
C TYR A 666 -16.82 3.69 22.77
N ALA A 667 -16.67 3.84 21.46
CA ALA A 667 -17.81 4.07 20.56
C ALA A 667 -18.81 2.89 20.52
N MET A 668 -18.40 1.70 20.97
CA MET A 668 -19.26 0.53 21.10
C MET A 668 -19.64 0.21 22.54
N ASP A 669 -19.32 1.08 23.51
CA ASP A 669 -19.53 0.83 24.94
C ASP A 669 -18.82 -0.46 25.40
N GLY A 670 -17.64 -0.73 24.83
CA GLY A 670 -16.86 -1.95 25.04
C GLY A 670 -16.91 -2.93 23.86
N MET A 671 -16.08 -3.96 23.95
CA MET A 671 -16.00 -5.10 23.03
C MET A 671 -15.79 -6.38 23.83
N ASP A 672 -16.17 -7.51 23.26
CA ASP A 672 -15.71 -8.82 23.73
C ASP A 672 -14.21 -9.01 23.47
N PHE A 673 -13.64 -9.98 24.17
CA PHE A 673 -12.22 -10.30 24.13
C PHE A 673 -11.74 -10.67 22.72
N ASP A 674 -12.49 -11.51 22.00
CA ASP A 674 -12.07 -12.01 20.68
C ASP A 674 -12.05 -10.89 19.64
N THR A 675 -13.07 -10.04 19.63
CA THR A 675 -13.13 -8.87 18.76
C THR A 675 -12.01 -7.88 19.07
N TYR A 676 -11.80 -7.57 20.35
CA TYR A 676 -10.74 -6.63 20.76
C TYR A 676 -9.34 -7.16 20.38
N THR A 677 -9.07 -8.42 20.71
CA THR A 677 -7.81 -9.11 20.39
C THR A 677 -7.57 -9.16 18.89
N LYS A 678 -8.56 -9.55 18.09
CA LYS A 678 -8.42 -9.59 16.63
C LYS A 678 -8.10 -8.22 16.04
N ILE A 679 -8.73 -7.15 16.52
CA ILE A 679 -8.43 -5.80 16.02
C ILE A 679 -7.02 -5.38 16.45
N PHE A 680 -6.63 -5.63 17.70
CA PHE A 680 -5.27 -5.34 18.17
C PHE A 680 -4.20 -6.08 17.35
N ASP A 681 -4.35 -7.38 17.20
CA ASP A 681 -3.43 -8.27 16.47
C ASP A 681 -3.35 -7.93 14.97
N SER A 682 -4.40 -7.35 14.40
CA SER A 682 -4.44 -7.01 12.98
C SER A 682 -4.03 -5.57 12.68
N THR A 683 -4.01 -4.67 13.67
CA THR A 683 -3.83 -3.22 13.42
C THR A 683 -2.72 -2.57 14.24
N VAL A 684 -2.44 -3.04 15.44
CA VAL A 684 -1.40 -2.47 16.32
C VAL A 684 -0.16 -3.34 16.27
N LEU A 685 -0.32 -4.63 16.53
CA LEU A 685 0.80 -5.56 16.67
C LEU A 685 1.68 -5.70 15.42
N PRO A 686 1.14 -5.73 14.17
CA PRO A 686 1.97 -5.80 12.97
C PRO A 686 2.88 -4.58 12.79
N ILE A 687 2.48 -3.42 13.35
CA ILE A 687 3.32 -2.21 13.34
C ILE A 687 4.49 -2.39 14.30
N LEU A 688 4.25 -2.94 15.50
CA LEU A 688 5.28 -3.14 16.51
C LEU A 688 6.28 -4.23 16.12
N GLU A 689 5.82 -5.24 15.38
CA GLU A 689 6.64 -6.38 14.97
C GLU A 689 7.40 -6.16 13.65
N TYR A 690 7.15 -5.05 12.95
CA TYR A 690 7.76 -4.81 11.64
C TYR A 690 9.29 -4.77 11.72
N GLY A 691 9.96 -5.65 10.99
CA GLY A 691 11.42 -5.75 11.01
C GLY A 691 12.02 -6.45 12.24
N SER A 692 11.20 -6.93 13.18
CA SER A 692 11.67 -7.46 14.47
C SER A 692 12.64 -8.64 14.38
N GLY A 693 12.63 -9.39 13.28
CA GLY A 693 13.64 -10.42 13.03
C GLY A 693 15.08 -9.87 12.91
N VAL A 694 15.25 -8.59 12.58
CA VAL A 694 16.56 -7.93 12.39
C VAL A 694 16.99 -7.16 13.65
N TRP A 695 16.10 -6.35 14.23
CA TRP A 695 16.43 -5.47 15.37
C TRP A 695 16.05 -6.03 16.74
N GLY A 696 15.33 -7.15 16.79
CA GLY A 696 14.70 -7.70 18.01
C GLY A 696 15.64 -8.42 18.98
N ASN A 697 16.95 -8.34 18.78
CA ASN A 697 17.95 -9.02 19.60
C ASN A 697 18.07 -8.46 21.02
N LYS A 698 17.48 -7.30 21.30
CA LYS A 698 17.37 -6.69 22.63
C LYS A 698 15.90 -6.54 23.01
N ARG A 699 15.64 -6.53 24.32
CA ARG A 699 14.33 -6.17 24.86
C ARG A 699 14.15 -4.66 24.84
N TYR A 700 12.98 -4.22 24.37
CA TYR A 700 12.59 -2.82 24.36
C TYR A 700 11.26 -2.65 25.10
N ASP A 701 11.32 -2.23 26.36
CA ASP A 701 10.15 -2.12 27.25
C ASP A 701 9.08 -1.16 26.71
N SER A 702 9.46 -0.20 25.85
CA SER A 702 8.54 0.74 25.21
C SER A 702 7.45 0.02 24.39
N LEU A 703 7.76 -1.13 23.79
CA LEU A 703 6.81 -1.96 23.04
C LEU A 703 5.79 -2.62 23.98
N GLU A 704 6.27 -3.18 25.09
CA GLU A 704 5.43 -3.83 26.09
C GLU A 704 4.54 -2.83 26.82
N ARG A 705 5.06 -1.64 27.15
CA ARG A 705 4.25 -0.55 27.73
C ARG A 705 3.04 -0.21 26.87
N LEU A 706 3.20 -0.22 25.54
CA LEU A 706 2.09 0.02 24.63
C LEU A 706 1.07 -1.14 24.64
N GLN A 707 1.53 -2.39 24.68
CA GLN A 707 0.66 -3.55 24.86
C GLN A 707 -0.09 -3.46 26.19
N TYR A 708 0.59 -3.16 27.30
CA TYR A 708 -0.04 -3.04 28.61
C TYR A 708 -1.08 -1.92 28.65
N ARG A 709 -0.88 -0.82 27.90
CA ARG A 709 -1.90 0.22 27.75
C ARG A 709 -3.17 -0.33 27.06
N ALA A 710 -3.01 -1.18 26.04
CA ALA A 710 -4.15 -1.84 25.40
C ALA A 710 -4.86 -2.78 26.37
N ILE A 711 -4.11 -3.63 27.09
CA ILE A 711 -4.65 -4.55 28.10
C ILE A 711 -5.44 -3.79 29.17
N ARG A 712 -4.86 -2.74 29.75
CA ARG A 712 -5.54 -1.91 30.76
C ARG A 712 -6.81 -1.26 30.24
N THR A 713 -6.81 -0.83 28.97
CA THR A 713 -8.01 -0.26 28.33
C THR A 713 -9.12 -1.31 28.27
N PHE A 714 -8.79 -2.54 27.88
CA PHE A 714 -9.76 -3.62 27.76
C PHE A 714 -10.31 -4.07 29.12
N LEU A 715 -9.43 -4.27 30.11
CA LEU A 715 -9.80 -4.70 31.47
C LEU A 715 -10.45 -3.57 32.30
N GLY A 716 -10.33 -2.32 31.87
CA GLY A 716 -10.89 -1.16 32.59
C GLY A 716 -10.18 -0.86 33.92
N VAL A 717 -8.90 -1.23 34.03
CA VAL A 717 -8.12 -1.10 35.28
C VAL A 717 -7.19 0.12 35.28
N SER A 718 -6.73 0.53 36.46
CA SER A 718 -5.86 1.69 36.62
C SER A 718 -4.46 1.47 36.01
N LEU A 719 -3.73 2.57 35.82
CA LEU A 719 -2.33 2.51 35.42
C LEU A 719 -1.43 1.86 36.48
N THR A 720 -1.86 1.84 37.74
CA THR A 720 -1.12 1.28 38.89
C THR A 720 -1.32 -0.22 39.06
N THR A 721 -2.28 -0.84 38.36
CA THR A 721 -2.50 -2.29 38.47
C THR A 721 -1.24 -3.07 38.07
N PRO A 722 -0.79 -4.04 38.91
CA PRO A 722 0.42 -4.81 38.67
C PRO A 722 0.44 -5.49 37.30
N ILE A 723 1.59 -5.47 36.63
CA ILE A 723 1.78 -6.09 35.31
C ILE A 723 1.44 -7.59 35.33
N PRO A 724 1.91 -8.39 36.30
CA PRO A 724 1.60 -9.83 36.34
C PRO A 724 0.10 -10.13 36.36
N ALA A 725 -0.69 -9.34 37.10
CA ALA A 725 -2.14 -9.48 37.19
C ALA A 725 -2.81 -9.22 35.83
N ILE A 726 -2.52 -8.07 35.21
CA ILE A 726 -3.15 -7.72 33.92
C ILE A 726 -2.74 -8.67 32.80
N THR A 727 -1.50 -9.17 32.80
CA THR A 727 -1.05 -10.14 31.78
C THR A 727 -1.64 -11.53 32.01
N GLY A 728 -1.80 -11.94 33.28
CA GLY A 728 -2.45 -13.19 33.65
C GLY A 728 -3.91 -13.21 33.21
N ASP A 729 -4.67 -12.16 33.54
CA ASP A 729 -6.09 -12.05 33.19
C ASP A 729 -6.33 -11.94 31.68
N MET A 730 -5.47 -11.19 30.96
CA MET A 730 -5.62 -11.04 29.52
C MET A 730 -5.21 -12.29 28.74
N GLY A 731 -4.26 -13.08 29.26
CA GLY A 731 -3.68 -14.22 28.55
C GLY A 731 -2.88 -13.83 27.29
N TRP A 732 -2.54 -12.55 27.11
CA TRP A 732 -1.71 -12.10 26.00
C TRP A 732 -0.24 -12.34 26.28
N TYR A 733 0.44 -12.98 25.34
CA TYR A 733 1.89 -13.11 25.39
C TYR A 733 2.58 -11.74 25.28
N PRO A 734 3.65 -11.48 26.05
CA PRO A 734 4.48 -10.30 25.87
C PRO A 734 4.95 -10.15 24.42
N VAL A 735 4.98 -8.91 23.91
CA VAL A 735 5.46 -8.62 22.55
C VAL A 735 6.86 -9.20 22.29
N HIS A 736 7.72 -9.21 23.32
CA HIS A 736 9.08 -9.74 23.20
C HIS A 736 9.13 -11.21 22.77
N HIS A 737 8.21 -12.06 23.22
CA HIS A 737 8.19 -13.47 22.81
C HIS A 737 7.86 -13.61 21.31
N ARG A 738 6.95 -12.77 20.80
CA ARG A 738 6.61 -12.76 19.37
C ARG A 738 7.77 -12.26 18.52
N ILE A 739 8.54 -11.31 19.03
CA ILE A 739 9.80 -10.85 18.41
C ILE A 739 10.80 -12.00 18.31
N GLN A 740 11.00 -12.79 19.38
CA GLN A 740 11.88 -13.97 19.35
C GLN A 740 11.44 -14.97 18.28
N VAL A 741 10.14 -15.25 18.18
CA VAL A 741 9.59 -16.12 17.12
C VAL A 741 9.90 -15.55 15.73
N ASN A 742 9.82 -14.24 15.53
CA ASN A 742 10.14 -13.61 14.25
C ASN A 742 11.64 -13.68 13.90
N ILE A 743 12.53 -13.64 14.88
CA ILE A 743 13.97 -13.89 14.69
C ILE A 743 14.20 -15.31 14.19
N VAL A 744 13.59 -16.31 14.86
CA VAL A 744 13.71 -17.72 14.45
C VAL A 744 13.13 -17.94 13.04
N ARG A 745 11.98 -17.33 12.73
CA ARG A 745 11.39 -17.39 11.37
C ARG A 745 12.32 -16.81 10.31
N LEU A 746 12.93 -15.65 10.58
CA LEU A 746 13.89 -15.05 9.67
C LEU A 746 15.10 -15.96 9.48
N TYR A 747 15.66 -16.49 10.58
CA TYR A 747 16.78 -17.44 10.53
C TYR A 747 16.45 -18.68 9.69
N CYS A 748 15.33 -19.36 9.96
CA CYS A 748 14.91 -20.52 9.19
C CYS A 748 14.68 -20.21 7.71
N ARG A 749 14.19 -18.99 7.39
CA ARG A 749 14.06 -18.54 6.01
C ARG A 749 15.43 -18.37 5.36
N LEU A 750 16.36 -17.66 6.01
CA LEU A 750 17.72 -17.43 5.50
C LEU A 750 18.50 -18.72 5.28
N VAL A 751 18.28 -19.76 6.10
CA VAL A 751 18.89 -21.09 5.92
C VAL A 751 18.37 -21.81 4.67
N LYS A 752 17.11 -21.56 4.29
CA LYS A 752 16.45 -22.21 3.14
C LYS A 752 16.60 -21.45 1.82
N LEU A 753 17.13 -20.23 1.85
CA LEU A 753 17.33 -19.44 0.64
C LEU A 753 18.44 -20.08 -0.21
N PRO A 754 18.32 -20.06 -1.56
CA PRO A 754 19.40 -20.45 -2.45
C PRO A 754 20.68 -19.63 -2.22
N ASP A 755 21.85 -20.24 -2.39
CA ASP A 755 23.16 -19.59 -2.20
C ASP A 755 23.46 -18.47 -3.21
N THR A 756 22.68 -18.39 -4.29
CA THR A 756 22.69 -17.27 -5.24
C THR A 756 22.18 -15.96 -4.62
N ARG A 757 21.29 -16.03 -3.62
CA ARG A 757 20.63 -14.85 -3.04
C ARG A 757 21.60 -14.04 -2.19
N ILE A 758 21.65 -12.71 -2.41
CA ILE A 758 22.50 -11.79 -1.61
C ILE A 758 22.31 -11.98 -0.10
N CYS A 759 21.08 -12.10 0.36
CA CYS A 759 20.79 -12.24 1.79
C CYS A 759 21.33 -13.53 2.38
N ARG A 760 21.37 -14.60 1.57
CA ARG A 760 21.99 -15.88 1.92
C ARG A 760 23.51 -15.75 1.96
N LYS A 761 24.12 -15.11 0.95
CA LYS A 761 25.55 -14.80 0.92
C LYS A 761 26.00 -14.00 2.15
N VAL A 762 25.27 -12.93 2.48
CA VAL A 762 25.53 -12.10 3.68
C VAL A 762 25.35 -12.91 4.97
N PHE A 763 24.35 -13.79 5.03
CA PHE A 763 24.15 -14.67 6.18
C PHE A 763 25.33 -15.65 6.38
N VAL A 764 25.82 -16.28 5.31
CA VAL A 764 27.00 -17.17 5.37
C VAL A 764 28.26 -16.38 5.75
N TRP A 765 28.45 -15.19 5.17
CA TRP A 765 29.56 -14.31 5.51
C TRP A 765 29.56 -13.91 6.99
N ASP A 766 28.39 -13.60 7.56
CA ASP A 766 28.23 -13.31 8.98
C ASP A 766 28.65 -14.47 9.88
N GLN A 767 28.26 -15.70 9.51
CA GLN A 767 28.65 -16.91 10.24
C GLN A 767 30.18 -17.11 10.23
N ASN A 768 30.83 -16.86 9.09
CA ASN A 768 32.29 -17.01 8.94
C ASN A 768 33.10 -15.94 9.70
N ILE A 769 32.56 -14.73 9.87
CA ILE A 769 33.19 -13.71 10.72
C ILE A 769 33.07 -14.12 12.20
N SER A 770 31.89 -14.61 12.59
CA SER A 770 31.63 -15.02 13.97
C SER A 770 32.53 -16.15 14.47
N THR A 771 33.01 -17.03 13.60
CA THR A 771 33.93 -18.10 13.98
C THR A 771 35.35 -17.57 14.24
N ARG A 772 35.78 -16.49 13.57
CA ARG A 772 37.08 -15.83 13.81
C ARG A 772 37.13 -14.97 15.08
N TYR A 773 35.99 -14.47 15.55
CA TYR A 773 35.88 -13.65 16.78
C TYR A 773 35.33 -14.45 17.99
N ARG A 774 35.42 -15.79 17.95
CA ARG A 774 34.88 -16.70 18.98
C ARG A 774 35.44 -16.47 20.38
N ASP A 775 36.60 -15.84 20.52
CA ASP A 775 37.21 -15.61 21.83
C ASP A 775 36.65 -14.39 22.57
N THR A 776 35.73 -13.59 21.98
CA THR A 776 35.11 -12.46 22.71
C THR A 776 33.65 -12.14 22.39
N CYS A 777 33.07 -12.57 21.25
CA CYS A 777 31.62 -12.39 21.00
C CYS A 777 31.14 -13.26 19.82
N GLY A 778 30.58 -14.44 20.12
CA GLY A 778 29.86 -15.25 19.12
C GLY A 778 28.63 -14.53 18.56
N SER A 779 28.27 -14.80 17.30
CA SER A 779 27.20 -14.13 16.56
C SER A 779 25.92 -14.09 17.38
N ILE A 780 25.37 -12.89 17.56
CA ILE A 780 24.12 -12.68 18.28
C ILE A 780 22.99 -13.48 17.62
N THR A 781 23.04 -13.72 16.31
CA THR A 781 22.03 -14.51 15.60
C THR A 781 22.06 -16.00 15.98
N GLN A 782 23.24 -16.65 16.09
CA GLN A 782 23.32 -18.03 16.57
C GLN A 782 23.19 -18.12 18.09
N ARG A 783 23.84 -17.24 18.86
CA ARG A 783 23.74 -17.25 20.34
C ARG A 783 22.31 -16.96 20.79
N ASN A 784 21.61 -16.00 20.19
CA ASN A 784 20.20 -15.76 20.53
C ASN A 784 19.27 -16.83 19.94
N CYS A 785 19.57 -17.44 18.77
CA CYS A 785 18.77 -18.59 18.32
C CYS A 785 18.99 -19.83 19.20
N LEU A 786 20.19 -20.07 19.74
CA LEU A 786 20.49 -21.16 20.67
C LEU A 786 19.89 -20.87 22.05
N ILE A 787 20.22 -19.72 22.67
CA ILE A 787 19.67 -19.29 23.97
C ILE A 787 18.14 -19.19 23.92
N HIS A 788 17.53 -18.72 22.82
CA HIS A 788 16.08 -18.65 22.70
C HIS A 788 15.43 -19.91 22.13
N ALA A 789 16.14 -20.82 21.46
CA ALA A 789 15.61 -22.16 21.17
C ALA A 789 15.56 -22.98 22.46
N ASP A 790 16.57 -22.88 23.33
CA ASP A 790 16.58 -23.51 24.64
C ASP A 790 15.51 -22.87 25.54
N SER A 791 15.38 -21.54 25.56
CA SER A 791 14.28 -20.87 26.27
C SER A 791 12.91 -21.23 25.70
N ALA A 792 12.77 -21.38 24.38
CA ALA A 792 11.51 -21.80 23.76
C ALA A 792 11.20 -23.28 24.00
N MET A 793 12.22 -24.14 24.15
CA MET A 793 12.04 -25.55 24.52
C MET A 793 11.73 -25.75 26.00
N TYR A 794 12.21 -24.87 26.89
CA TYR A 794 11.80 -24.87 28.30
C TYR A 794 10.38 -24.31 28.51
N PHE A 795 9.81 -23.59 27.54
CA PHE A 795 8.51 -22.92 27.63
C PHE A 795 7.35 -23.61 26.87
N PHE A 796 7.62 -24.64 26.05
CA PHE A 796 6.62 -25.43 25.32
C PHE A 796 6.76 -26.90 25.64
#